data_AF-A0A1F5LLR2-F1
#
_entry.id   AF-A0A1F5LLR2-F1
#
_cell.length_a   1.000
_cell.length_b   1.000
_cell.length_c   1.000
_cell.angle_alpha   90.00
_cell.angle_beta   90.00
_cell.angle_gamma   90.00
#
_symmetry.space_group_name_H-M   'P 1'
#
loop_
_entity.id
_entity.type
_entity.pdbx_description
1 polymer ?
#
loop_
_entity_poly.entity_id
_entity_poly.type
_entity_poly.pdbx_seq_one_letter_code
_entity_poly.pdbx_strand_id
1 'polypeptide(L)'
;MFLAKAPITSACKGVLNPASQIPKVASAARSRGFSTTPSAYQGVTLLQDKENGFGFARSNPRPVKPRSKGVTEIRGPYYSVMGKRYLADVLETMGNHVDGLKFAGGSFSLFEEKPLRELIDLAHEHGVYVSTGGWAEHLLTHPDPNTVFDRYLTKCKDLGLDVIELSSGFLSIPEDDWLRLVDKVHSYKLEAKPELGIQFGAGGDTPASGLEAIGTSDPGKLVNLGHRFLDAGVKRLMIESEGITENVTSWRTDVVSRIMKELPSERVMFEAADPKVFNWYIREFGIDVNLFVDHSQIVQLESPGPRQGTVQHFRRTETRLPHTTNMNGETQSHRSSASSNSQPQSKRTHRRKGITWAPLNISLKRRLQTFLVLCHTLTIPIFLTIFFFTCAIPIFWPLLVPYLVYISLFSTAATSGELKGRSQFLRSLPIFKLYASYFPARLHREEELPPTKKYIFGYHPHGILSHGAFAAFGTEALGFSKLFPGITNSLLTLDANFRIPFYREYALGLGIASVSRESCENILTKGGSDGEGMGRAITIVVGGARESLNAQPHSLRLVLKRRKGFIKLAIRTGADLVPVLSFGENDIYEQIHSDEHPLIHKLQMFIKRTMGFTIPLFHARGVFNYDVGLMPYRHPLNIVVGRPISVMQQQNRDKIDDQYIDELHSRYVQELMRLWDQYKDVYAKEREGELEIGS
;
A
#
# COMPACT_ATOMS: atom_id res chain seq x y z
N MET A 1 -69.19 -15.39 -9.71
CA MET A 1 -69.03 -15.91 -11.08
C MET A 1 -67.66 -16.58 -11.11
N PHE A 2 -67.54 -17.82 -10.61
CA PHE A 2 -67.73 -19.09 -11.33
C PHE A 2 -66.70 -19.20 -12.47
N LEU A 3 -65.81 -20.20 -12.59
CA LEU A 3 -65.78 -21.64 -12.27
C LEU A 3 -64.30 -22.07 -12.46
N ALA A 4 -63.73 -23.22 -12.07
CA ALA A 4 -64.00 -24.40 -11.26
C ALA A 4 -62.72 -25.26 -11.47
N LYS A 5 -62.30 -26.22 -10.63
CA LYS A 5 -62.98 -27.46 -10.25
C LYS A 5 -62.05 -28.18 -9.25
N ALA A 6 -62.63 -28.63 -8.13
CA ALA A 6 -62.09 -29.68 -7.25
C ALA A 6 -62.49 -31.07 -7.82
N PRO A 7 -62.48 -32.22 -7.10
CA PRO A 7 -61.85 -32.64 -5.81
C PRO A 7 -61.27 -34.09 -5.89
N ILE A 8 -60.99 -34.74 -4.74
CA ILE A 8 -61.27 -36.15 -4.32
C ILE A 8 -60.39 -36.46 -3.07
N THR A 9 -60.90 -36.34 -1.83
CA THR A 9 -61.47 -37.38 -0.93
C THR A 9 -60.48 -38.51 -0.57
N SER A 10 -60.26 -38.95 0.69
CA SER A 10 -61.28 -39.50 1.60
C SER A 10 -60.67 -39.99 2.95
N ALA A 11 -61.29 -39.56 4.07
CA ALA A 11 -61.73 -40.36 5.24
C ALA A 11 -60.67 -41.00 6.20
N CYS A 12 -60.89 -41.20 7.51
CA CYS A 12 -62.07 -41.47 8.36
C CYS A 12 -61.78 -41.04 9.84
N LYS A 13 -62.76 -40.45 10.55
CA LYS A 13 -63.49 -40.95 11.77
C LYS A 13 -62.67 -41.77 12.79
N GLY A 14 -62.79 -41.63 14.11
CA GLY A 14 -63.70 -40.90 15.01
C GLY A 14 -63.12 -40.86 16.45
N VAL A 15 -63.40 -39.81 17.21
CA VAL A 15 -64.30 -39.76 18.39
C VAL A 15 -63.94 -40.73 19.53
N LEU A 16 -63.46 -40.17 20.66
CA LEU A 16 -64.09 -40.29 21.98
C LEU A 16 -63.42 -39.34 22.98
N ASN A 17 -64.23 -38.49 23.59
CA ASN A 17 -63.95 -37.68 24.79
C ASN A 17 -64.80 -38.30 25.92
N PRO A 18 -64.41 -38.22 27.20
CA PRO A 18 -65.08 -37.19 28.00
C PRO A 18 -64.20 -36.53 29.08
N ALA A 19 -64.68 -35.37 29.50
CA ALA A 19 -64.09 -34.43 30.44
C ALA A 19 -64.19 -34.85 31.92
N SER A 20 -63.24 -34.39 32.76
CA SER A 20 -63.54 -33.72 34.04
C SER A 20 -62.29 -33.17 34.75
N GLN A 21 -62.24 -31.84 34.84
CA GLN A 21 -61.82 -30.97 35.97
C GLN A 21 -60.45 -31.11 36.71
N ILE A 22 -59.62 -30.06 36.55
CA ILE A 22 -58.84 -29.22 37.52
C ILE A 22 -58.05 -29.99 38.63
N PRO A 23 -56.70 -29.85 38.81
CA PRO A 23 -56.12 -28.58 39.33
C PRO A 23 -54.61 -28.27 39.11
N LYS A 24 -54.28 -27.01 39.42
CA LYS A 24 -53.06 -26.48 40.09
C LYS A 24 -51.72 -26.40 39.33
N VAL A 25 -51.22 -25.17 39.37
CA VAL A 25 -49.84 -24.73 39.14
C VAL A 25 -48.86 -25.56 39.97
N ALA A 26 -47.85 -26.12 39.31
CA ALA A 26 -46.58 -26.51 39.91
C ALA A 26 -45.44 -26.02 39.01
N SER A 27 -44.53 -25.25 39.59
CA SER A 27 -43.30 -24.81 38.98
C SER A 27 -42.38 -25.98 38.67
N ALA A 28 -41.90 -26.06 37.43
CA ALA A 28 -40.74 -26.86 37.09
C ALA A 28 -39.88 -26.05 36.11
N ALA A 29 -38.85 -25.41 36.67
CA ALA A 29 -37.76 -24.86 35.90
C ALA A 29 -37.10 -26.01 35.11
N ARG A 30 -37.33 -26.06 33.80
CA ARG A 30 -36.51 -26.88 32.91
C ARG A 30 -35.15 -26.19 32.77
N SER A 31 -34.15 -26.77 33.41
CA SER A 31 -32.75 -26.49 33.09
C SER A 31 -32.55 -26.74 31.60
N ARG A 32 -32.18 -25.69 30.86
CA ARG A 32 -31.62 -25.86 29.51
C ARG A 32 -30.23 -26.45 29.71
N GLY A 33 -30.09 -27.75 29.47
CA GLY A 33 -28.78 -28.39 29.41
C GLY A 33 -27.92 -27.72 28.32
N PHE A 34 -26.61 -27.65 28.56
CA PHE A 34 -25.67 -27.27 27.51
C PHE A 34 -25.78 -28.25 26.34
N SER A 35 -25.82 -27.72 25.12
CA SER A 35 -25.68 -28.53 23.91
C SER A 35 -24.27 -29.10 23.90
N THR A 36 -24.10 -30.33 24.36
CA THR A 36 -22.95 -31.15 24.00
C THR A 36 -23.30 -31.76 22.65
N THR A 37 -22.82 -31.16 21.56
CA THR A 37 -22.90 -31.74 20.22
C THR A 37 -22.12 -33.06 20.19
N PRO A 38 -22.75 -34.23 19.95
CA PRO A 38 -22.01 -35.45 19.66
C PRO A 38 -21.92 -35.63 18.13
N SER A 39 -20.69 -35.84 17.65
CA SER A 39 -20.34 -36.51 16.38
C SER A 39 -20.85 -35.92 15.05
N ALA A 40 -20.05 -35.04 14.42
CA ALA A 40 -20.19 -34.72 13.00
C ALA A 40 -18.87 -34.63 12.20
N TYR A 41 -17.71 -34.90 12.82
CA TYR A 41 -16.41 -34.92 12.11
C TYR A 41 -15.92 -36.36 11.93
N GLN A 42 -16.47 -37.08 10.95
CA GLN A 42 -15.83 -38.32 10.48
C GLN A 42 -14.56 -37.95 9.71
N GLY A 43 -13.39 -38.45 10.16
CA GLY A 43 -12.10 -38.24 9.48
C GLY A 43 -11.26 -37.04 9.93
N VAL A 44 -11.15 -36.76 11.23
CA VAL A 44 -10.33 -35.62 11.75
C VAL A 44 -8.83 -35.81 11.53
N THR A 45 -8.14 -34.84 10.90
CA THR A 45 -6.71 -34.93 10.51
C THR A 45 -5.78 -33.78 10.94
N LEU A 46 -6.13 -32.89 11.88
CA LEU A 46 -5.21 -31.78 12.23
C LEU A 46 -3.86 -32.29 12.75
N LEU A 47 -3.88 -33.32 13.61
CA LEU A 47 -2.69 -34.09 13.97
C LEU A 47 -2.78 -35.46 13.29
N GLN A 48 -1.94 -35.65 12.27
CA GLN A 48 -2.06 -36.78 11.34
C GLN A 48 -1.54 -38.08 11.92
N ASP A 49 -0.41 -38.03 12.64
CA ASP A 49 0.18 -39.20 13.28
C ASP A 49 -0.44 -39.41 14.67
N LYS A 50 -1.50 -40.21 14.70
CA LYS A 50 -2.27 -40.51 15.92
C LYS A 50 -1.61 -41.55 16.83
N GLU A 51 -0.77 -42.41 16.27
CA GLU A 51 -0.21 -43.56 17.00
C GLU A 51 1.21 -43.30 17.48
N ASN A 52 2.08 -42.72 16.64
CA ASN A 52 3.50 -42.51 16.94
C ASN A 52 3.87 -41.04 17.12
N GLY A 53 2.99 -40.12 16.72
CA GLY A 53 3.21 -38.68 16.76
C GLY A 53 2.44 -37.97 17.88
N PHE A 54 2.14 -36.69 17.65
CA PHE A 54 1.48 -35.85 18.66
C PHE A 54 -0.04 -36.01 18.73
N GLY A 55 -0.66 -36.99 18.06
CA GLY A 55 -2.12 -37.11 18.03
C GLY A 55 -2.80 -37.41 19.38
N PHE A 56 -2.03 -37.69 20.43
CA PHE A 56 -2.52 -37.69 21.82
C PHE A 56 -2.88 -36.29 22.33
N ALA A 57 -2.30 -35.22 21.75
CA ALA A 57 -2.55 -33.86 22.14
C ALA A 57 -3.91 -33.38 21.61
N ARG A 58 -4.65 -32.65 22.45
CA ARG A 58 -5.92 -32.05 22.03
C ARG A 58 -5.67 -31.06 20.90
N SER A 59 -6.37 -31.27 19.80
CA SER A 59 -6.29 -30.42 18.61
C SER A 59 -7.69 -30.16 18.07
N ASN A 60 -7.84 -29.05 17.32
CA ASN A 60 -9.09 -28.70 16.69
C ASN A 60 -9.41 -29.72 15.57
N PRO A 61 -10.67 -30.17 15.43
CA PRO A 61 -11.02 -31.09 14.37
C PRO A 61 -10.91 -30.41 13.01
N ARG A 62 -10.48 -31.15 11.98
CA ARG A 62 -10.44 -30.67 10.60
C ARG A 62 -10.98 -31.74 9.66
N PRO A 63 -11.91 -31.42 8.73
CA PRO A 63 -12.40 -32.38 7.74
C PRO A 63 -11.28 -32.93 6.84
N VAL A 64 -11.47 -34.13 6.30
CA VAL A 64 -10.65 -34.63 5.19
C VAL A 64 -10.91 -33.84 3.92
N LYS A 65 -9.91 -33.82 3.01
CA LYS A 65 -10.11 -33.30 1.65
C LYS A 65 -11.01 -34.25 0.83
N PRO A 66 -11.78 -33.73 -0.15
CA PRO A 66 -11.99 -32.31 -0.46
C PRO A 66 -12.91 -31.63 0.55
N ARG A 67 -12.55 -30.41 0.98
CA ARG A 67 -13.25 -29.67 2.04
C ARG A 67 -14.31 -28.72 1.50
N SER A 68 -15.42 -28.61 2.22
CA SER A 68 -16.44 -27.57 2.01
C SER A 68 -16.40 -26.47 3.08
N LYS A 69 -15.75 -26.72 4.23
CA LYS A 69 -15.57 -25.80 5.35
C LYS A 69 -14.12 -25.87 5.84
N GLY A 70 -13.62 -24.78 6.42
CA GLY A 70 -12.22 -24.68 6.83
C GLY A 70 -11.26 -24.85 5.64
N VAL A 71 -11.69 -24.36 4.46
CA VAL A 71 -10.91 -24.42 3.22
C VAL A 71 -9.79 -23.40 3.30
N THR A 72 -8.56 -23.85 3.13
CA THR A 72 -7.38 -22.97 3.07
C THR A 72 -6.88 -22.92 1.63
N GLU A 73 -7.08 -21.79 0.95
CA GLU A 73 -6.39 -21.51 -0.31
C GLU A 73 -5.11 -20.73 -0.01
N ILE A 74 -3.99 -21.14 -0.62
CA ILE A 74 -2.70 -20.48 -0.45
C ILE A 74 -2.34 -19.65 -1.68
N ARG A 75 -1.71 -18.51 -1.44
CA ARG A 75 -1.10 -17.69 -2.49
C ARG A 75 0.15 -18.38 -3.01
N GLY A 76 0.12 -18.73 -4.30
CA GLY A 76 1.27 -19.24 -5.05
C GLY A 76 2.20 -18.11 -5.54
N PRO A 77 2.78 -18.21 -6.75
CA PRO A 77 3.65 -17.16 -7.28
C PRO A 77 2.93 -15.80 -7.38
N TYR A 78 3.55 -14.75 -6.83
CA TYR A 78 3.08 -13.36 -6.93
C TYR A 78 4.22 -12.37 -6.64
N TYR A 79 4.53 -12.13 -5.36
CA TYR A 79 5.70 -11.35 -4.92
C TYR A 79 6.98 -12.20 -4.85
N SER A 80 6.84 -13.51 -4.70
CA SER A 80 7.93 -14.49 -4.74
C SER A 80 7.81 -15.37 -5.97
N VAL A 81 8.96 -15.73 -6.55
CA VAL A 81 9.03 -16.82 -7.52
C VAL A 81 8.79 -18.13 -6.80
N MET A 82 8.03 -19.03 -7.43
CA MET A 82 7.77 -20.36 -6.89
C MET A 82 7.94 -21.38 -8.01
N GLY A 83 8.97 -22.22 -7.85
CA GLY A 83 9.25 -23.33 -8.74
C GLY A 83 8.85 -24.66 -8.12
N LYS A 84 8.87 -25.74 -8.92
CA LYS A 84 8.43 -27.08 -8.54
C LYS A 84 8.98 -27.56 -7.19
N ARG A 85 10.28 -27.38 -6.95
CA ARG A 85 10.94 -27.84 -5.71
C ARG A 85 10.39 -27.17 -4.46
N TYR A 86 10.21 -25.85 -4.52
CA TYR A 86 9.69 -25.10 -3.38
C TYR A 86 8.22 -25.44 -3.11
N LEU A 87 7.41 -25.58 -4.17
CA LEU A 87 6.02 -26.03 -4.01
C LEU A 87 5.96 -27.45 -3.45
N ALA A 88 6.86 -28.34 -3.88
CA ALA A 88 6.96 -29.70 -3.34
C ALA A 88 7.27 -29.67 -1.84
N ASP A 89 8.26 -28.90 -1.40
CA ASP A 89 8.57 -28.75 0.03
C ASP A 89 7.34 -28.29 0.84
N VAL A 90 6.56 -27.34 0.31
CA VAL A 90 5.34 -26.85 0.96
C VAL A 90 4.26 -27.93 1.02
N LEU A 91 4.01 -28.65 -0.08
CA LEU A 91 2.92 -29.62 -0.16
C LEU A 91 3.25 -30.97 0.49
N GLU A 92 4.51 -31.40 0.47
CA GLU A 92 4.95 -32.62 1.16
C GLU A 92 4.90 -32.44 2.68
N THR A 93 5.17 -31.22 3.18
CA THR A 93 5.14 -30.94 4.63
C THR A 93 3.79 -30.50 5.15
N MET A 94 3.10 -29.61 4.42
CA MET A 94 1.87 -28.95 4.87
C MET A 94 0.69 -29.18 3.93
N GLY A 95 0.82 -30.00 2.88
CA GLY A 95 -0.21 -30.15 1.84
C GLY A 95 -1.55 -30.64 2.36
N ASN A 96 -1.58 -31.44 3.43
CA ASN A 96 -2.84 -31.83 4.08
C ASN A 96 -3.64 -30.65 4.65
N HIS A 97 -3.00 -29.51 4.91
CA HIS A 97 -3.61 -28.28 5.41
C HIS A 97 -3.96 -27.26 4.32
N VAL A 98 -3.61 -27.56 3.06
CA VAL A 98 -3.80 -26.68 1.90
C VAL A 98 -4.85 -27.29 0.98
N ASP A 99 -5.90 -26.56 0.63
CA ASP A 99 -6.96 -27.06 -0.25
C ASP A 99 -6.84 -26.50 -1.68
N GLY A 100 -6.33 -25.27 -1.83
CA GLY A 100 -6.16 -24.63 -3.13
C GLY A 100 -4.85 -23.88 -3.28
N LEU A 101 -4.37 -23.73 -4.51
CA LEU A 101 -3.21 -22.94 -4.92
C LEU A 101 -3.66 -21.85 -5.91
N LYS A 102 -3.53 -20.58 -5.53
CA LYS A 102 -3.88 -19.43 -6.40
C LYS A 102 -2.64 -18.81 -7.01
N PHE A 103 -2.55 -18.79 -8.34
CA PHE A 103 -1.57 -18.02 -9.11
C PHE A 103 -1.96 -16.53 -9.11
N ALA A 104 -1.65 -15.80 -8.04
CA ALA A 104 -2.15 -14.44 -7.89
C ALA A 104 -1.57 -13.45 -8.93
N GLY A 105 -2.37 -12.44 -9.29
CA GLY A 105 -2.01 -11.38 -10.24
C GLY A 105 -1.73 -11.87 -11.66
N GLY A 106 -2.25 -13.03 -12.06
CA GLY A 106 -2.02 -13.59 -13.39
C GLY A 106 -0.61 -14.13 -13.61
N SER A 107 0.13 -14.43 -12.53
CA SER A 107 1.51 -14.89 -12.61
C SER A 107 1.71 -16.14 -13.47
N PHE A 108 0.70 -17.01 -13.57
CA PHE A 108 0.70 -18.19 -14.45
C PHE A 108 0.98 -17.83 -15.92
N SER A 109 0.58 -16.64 -16.38
CA SER A 109 0.77 -16.19 -17.76
C SER A 109 2.24 -15.93 -18.13
N LEU A 110 3.12 -15.79 -17.13
CA LEU A 110 4.55 -15.57 -17.32
C LEU A 110 5.35 -16.87 -17.44
N PHE A 111 4.75 -18.02 -17.14
CA PHE A 111 5.42 -19.30 -17.21
C PHE A 111 5.38 -19.86 -18.64
N GLU A 112 6.48 -20.50 -19.04
CA GLU A 112 6.41 -21.47 -20.12
C GLU A 112 5.50 -22.64 -19.72
N GLU A 113 4.85 -23.25 -20.72
CA GLU A 113 3.81 -24.25 -20.48
C GLU A 113 4.29 -25.46 -19.67
N LYS A 114 5.49 -25.98 -19.97
CA LYS A 114 6.01 -27.17 -19.27
C LYS A 114 6.22 -26.91 -17.76
N PRO A 115 6.97 -25.88 -17.34
CA PRO A 115 7.08 -25.53 -15.92
C PRO A 115 5.74 -25.25 -15.24
N LEU A 116 4.78 -24.63 -15.95
CA LEU A 116 3.45 -24.37 -15.39
C LEU A 116 2.68 -25.67 -15.12
N ARG A 117 2.66 -26.59 -16.10
CA ARG A 117 2.03 -27.91 -15.95
C ARG A 117 2.65 -28.69 -14.80
N GLU A 118 3.97 -28.67 -14.67
CA GLU A 118 4.66 -29.34 -13.55
C GLU A 118 4.22 -28.83 -12.17
N LEU A 119 3.83 -27.56 -12.04
CA LEU A 119 3.29 -27.00 -10.79
C LEU A 119 1.83 -27.41 -10.57
N ILE A 120 1.03 -27.40 -11.63
CA ILE A 120 -0.39 -27.79 -11.59
C ILE A 120 -0.52 -29.27 -11.22
N ASP A 121 0.22 -30.14 -11.92
CA ASP A 121 0.23 -31.58 -11.69
C ASP A 121 0.64 -31.90 -10.25
N LEU A 122 1.68 -31.23 -9.73
CA LEU A 122 2.15 -31.40 -8.35
C LEU A 122 1.09 -30.99 -7.31
N ALA A 123 0.33 -29.93 -7.58
CA ALA A 123 -0.78 -29.53 -6.72
C ALA A 123 -1.89 -30.60 -6.72
N HIS A 124 -2.25 -31.10 -7.91
CA HIS A 124 -3.26 -32.15 -8.07
C HIS A 124 -2.85 -33.47 -7.40
N GLU A 125 -1.57 -33.86 -7.47
CA GLU A 125 -1.02 -35.03 -6.76
C GLU A 125 -1.27 -34.97 -5.24
N HIS A 126 -1.34 -33.77 -4.66
CA HIS A 126 -1.62 -33.53 -3.24
C HIS A 126 -3.10 -33.20 -2.95
N GLY A 127 -3.99 -33.38 -3.94
CA GLY A 127 -5.41 -33.05 -3.83
C GLY A 127 -5.66 -31.55 -3.60
N VAL A 128 -4.83 -30.69 -4.18
CA VAL A 128 -4.93 -29.23 -4.11
C VAL A 128 -5.46 -28.71 -5.45
N TYR A 129 -6.59 -28.00 -5.46
CA TYR A 129 -7.11 -27.40 -6.69
C TYR A 129 -6.31 -26.16 -7.08
N VAL A 130 -6.33 -25.78 -8.35
CA VAL A 130 -5.54 -24.66 -8.86
C VAL A 130 -6.43 -23.54 -9.42
N SER A 131 -6.17 -22.31 -8.98
CA SER A 131 -6.92 -21.10 -9.33
C SER A 131 -6.05 -20.07 -10.06
N THR A 132 -6.61 -19.38 -11.06
CA THR A 132 -5.88 -18.40 -11.92
C THR A 132 -5.57 -17.05 -11.28
N GLY A 133 -6.25 -16.70 -10.19
CA GLY A 133 -6.23 -15.33 -9.65
C GLY A 133 -6.85 -14.29 -10.58
N GLY A 134 -7.03 -13.05 -10.09
CA GLY A 134 -7.47 -11.90 -10.89
C GLY A 134 -6.51 -11.61 -12.04
N TRP A 135 -7.01 -11.76 -13.27
CA TRP A 135 -6.30 -11.52 -14.55
C TRP A 135 -7.24 -11.60 -15.74
N ALA A 136 -8.27 -12.46 -15.68
CA ALA A 136 -9.21 -12.71 -16.77
C ALA A 136 -9.89 -11.42 -17.28
N GLU A 137 -10.12 -10.46 -16.39
CA GLU A 137 -10.68 -9.13 -16.68
C GLU A 137 -9.79 -8.29 -17.60
N HIS A 138 -8.47 -8.50 -17.61
CA HIS A 138 -7.57 -7.82 -18.55
C HIS A 138 -7.92 -8.14 -20.00
N LEU A 139 -8.34 -9.39 -20.26
CA LEU A 139 -8.73 -9.85 -21.60
C LEU A 139 -9.99 -9.17 -22.13
N LEU A 140 -10.85 -8.68 -21.23
CA LEU A 140 -12.09 -7.99 -21.61
C LEU A 140 -11.83 -6.62 -22.23
N THR A 141 -10.62 -6.07 -22.08
CA THR A 141 -10.20 -4.81 -22.72
C THR A 141 -9.73 -4.99 -24.17
N HIS A 142 -9.62 -6.23 -24.64
CA HIS A 142 -9.23 -6.53 -26.01
C HIS A 142 -10.33 -6.11 -27.01
N PRO A 143 -9.99 -5.65 -28.23
CA PRO A 143 -10.99 -5.25 -29.25
C PRO A 143 -11.99 -6.36 -29.62
N ASP A 144 -11.58 -7.62 -29.50
CA ASP A 144 -12.44 -8.80 -29.61
C ASP A 144 -12.36 -9.62 -28.31
N PRO A 145 -13.15 -9.25 -27.30
CA PRO A 145 -13.05 -9.87 -25.98
C PRO A 145 -13.64 -11.28 -25.97
N ASN A 146 -14.66 -11.56 -26.80
CA ASN A 146 -15.31 -12.86 -26.82
C ASN A 146 -14.36 -13.97 -27.27
N THR A 147 -13.73 -13.79 -28.44
CA THR A 147 -12.80 -14.78 -29.01
C THR A 147 -11.58 -14.99 -28.13
N VAL A 148 -11.01 -13.91 -27.58
CA VAL A 148 -9.83 -14.00 -26.71
C VAL A 148 -10.17 -14.70 -25.40
N PHE A 149 -11.33 -14.43 -24.81
CA PHE A 149 -11.77 -15.10 -23.60
C PHE A 149 -12.05 -16.60 -23.83
N ASP A 150 -12.63 -16.98 -24.97
CA ASP A 150 -12.81 -18.39 -25.35
C ASP A 150 -11.48 -19.13 -25.49
N ARG A 151 -10.50 -18.49 -26.14
CA ARG A 151 -9.13 -19.03 -26.23
C ARG A 151 -8.48 -19.18 -24.87
N TYR A 152 -8.67 -18.21 -23.98
CA TYR A 152 -8.18 -18.25 -22.61
C TYR A 152 -8.78 -19.43 -21.83
N LEU A 153 -10.10 -19.57 -21.80
CA LEU A 153 -10.76 -20.67 -21.09
C LEU A 153 -10.36 -22.04 -21.65
N THR A 154 -10.26 -22.15 -22.98
CA THR A 154 -9.76 -23.36 -23.64
C THR A 154 -8.35 -23.69 -23.17
N LYS A 155 -7.46 -22.68 -23.12
CA LYS A 155 -6.08 -22.88 -22.68
C LYS A 155 -5.98 -23.22 -21.20
N CYS A 156 -6.76 -22.55 -20.34
CA CYS A 156 -6.80 -22.88 -18.92
C CYS A 156 -7.26 -24.31 -18.69
N LYS A 157 -8.28 -24.77 -19.42
CA LYS A 157 -8.75 -26.15 -19.32
C LYS A 157 -7.71 -27.16 -19.80
N ASP A 158 -7.03 -26.87 -20.90
CA ASP A 158 -5.93 -27.67 -21.44
C ASP A 158 -4.75 -27.79 -20.46
N LEU A 159 -4.39 -26.69 -19.79
CA LEU A 159 -3.32 -26.66 -18.78
C LEU A 159 -3.67 -27.42 -17.49
N GLY A 160 -4.95 -27.71 -17.25
CA GLY A 160 -5.43 -28.37 -16.03
C GLY A 160 -5.80 -27.40 -14.90
N LEU A 161 -6.03 -26.11 -15.18
CA LEU A 161 -6.55 -25.20 -14.17
C LEU A 161 -8.00 -25.58 -13.80
N ASP A 162 -8.36 -25.48 -12.52
CA ASP A 162 -9.68 -25.88 -12.01
C ASP A 162 -10.64 -24.69 -11.89
N VAL A 163 -10.11 -23.59 -11.34
CA VAL A 163 -10.89 -22.41 -10.94
C VAL A 163 -10.43 -21.18 -11.72
N ILE A 164 -11.40 -20.50 -12.33
CA ILE A 164 -11.22 -19.18 -12.93
C ILE A 164 -11.73 -18.13 -11.97
N GLU A 165 -10.81 -17.32 -11.46
CA GLU A 165 -11.18 -16.17 -10.65
C GLU A 165 -11.62 -15.01 -11.55
N LEU A 166 -12.76 -14.40 -11.22
CA LEU A 166 -13.32 -13.25 -11.94
C LEU A 166 -13.36 -12.08 -10.96
N SER A 167 -12.44 -11.12 -11.09
CA SER A 167 -12.35 -9.97 -10.18
C SER A 167 -12.83 -8.68 -10.86
N SER A 168 -13.39 -7.78 -10.05
CA SER A 168 -13.75 -6.42 -10.45
C SER A 168 -12.68 -5.38 -10.08
N GLY A 169 -11.51 -5.84 -9.62
CA GLY A 169 -10.41 -5.02 -9.15
C GLY A 169 -9.89 -4.00 -10.17
N PHE A 170 -9.88 -4.35 -11.45
CA PHE A 170 -9.30 -3.51 -12.53
C PHE A 170 -10.33 -2.91 -13.49
N LEU A 171 -11.53 -3.49 -13.60
CA LEU A 171 -12.57 -3.09 -14.55
C LEU A 171 -13.94 -3.15 -13.88
N SER A 172 -14.76 -2.12 -14.09
CA SER A 172 -16.15 -2.16 -13.63
C SER A 172 -16.96 -2.98 -14.60
N ILE A 173 -17.41 -4.15 -14.16
CA ILE A 173 -18.21 -5.08 -14.95
C ILE A 173 -19.67 -4.94 -14.49
N PRO A 174 -20.61 -4.62 -15.39
CA PRO A 174 -22.05 -4.65 -15.07
C PRO A 174 -22.46 -6.02 -14.52
N GLU A 175 -23.37 -6.06 -13.54
CA GLU A 175 -23.72 -7.31 -12.85
C GLU A 175 -24.20 -8.42 -13.81
N ASP A 176 -25.01 -8.07 -14.81
CA ASP A 176 -25.51 -9.02 -15.80
C ASP A 176 -24.38 -9.57 -16.69
N ASP A 177 -23.40 -8.74 -17.01
CA ASP A 177 -22.24 -9.13 -17.82
C ASP A 177 -21.34 -10.07 -17.01
N TRP A 178 -21.23 -9.84 -15.70
CA TRP A 178 -20.47 -10.71 -14.80
C TRP A 178 -21.10 -12.09 -14.68
N LEU A 179 -22.43 -12.18 -14.61
CA LEU A 179 -23.16 -13.45 -14.65
C LEU A 179 -22.95 -14.17 -15.99
N ARG A 180 -22.96 -13.46 -17.13
CA ARG A 180 -22.64 -14.07 -18.43
C ARG A 180 -21.22 -14.63 -18.47
N LEU A 181 -20.25 -13.97 -17.82
CA LEU A 181 -18.90 -14.51 -17.68
C LEU A 181 -18.86 -15.77 -16.82
N VAL A 182 -19.61 -15.82 -15.72
CA VAL A 182 -19.77 -17.03 -14.89
C VAL A 182 -20.33 -18.18 -15.71
N ASP A 183 -21.43 -17.95 -16.44
CA ASP A 183 -22.03 -18.94 -17.33
C ASP A 183 -21.04 -19.42 -18.40
N LYS A 184 -20.26 -18.49 -18.96
CA LYS A 184 -19.22 -18.80 -19.95
C LYS A 184 -18.14 -19.68 -19.34
N VAL A 185 -17.60 -19.35 -18.16
CA VAL A 185 -16.62 -20.20 -17.46
C VAL A 185 -17.18 -21.60 -17.21
N HIS A 186 -18.42 -21.71 -16.71
CA HIS A 186 -19.08 -22.99 -16.44
C HIS A 186 -19.27 -23.83 -17.72
N SER A 187 -19.54 -23.19 -18.87
CA SER A 187 -19.68 -23.89 -20.16
C SER A 187 -18.41 -24.66 -20.58
N TYR A 188 -17.23 -24.25 -20.11
CA TYR A 188 -15.95 -24.93 -20.33
C TYR A 188 -15.61 -25.98 -19.26
N LYS A 189 -16.56 -26.30 -18.34
CA LYS A 189 -16.36 -27.22 -17.21
C LYS A 189 -15.21 -26.78 -16.29
N LEU A 190 -15.12 -25.48 -16.08
CA LEU A 190 -14.26 -24.82 -15.10
C LEU A 190 -15.13 -24.22 -14.01
N GLU A 191 -14.60 -24.02 -12.81
CA GLU A 191 -15.33 -23.39 -11.72
C GLU A 191 -15.11 -21.88 -11.72
N ALA A 192 -16.19 -21.09 -11.74
CA ALA A 192 -16.07 -19.65 -11.55
C ALA A 192 -15.95 -19.33 -10.05
N LYS A 193 -15.00 -18.45 -9.71
CA LYS A 193 -14.87 -17.88 -8.36
C LYS A 193 -14.85 -16.35 -8.47
N PRO A 194 -16.02 -15.69 -8.40
CA PRO A 194 -16.11 -14.25 -8.37
C PRO A 194 -15.46 -13.69 -7.11
N GLU A 195 -14.68 -12.62 -7.27
CA GLU A 195 -14.08 -11.85 -6.19
C GLU A 195 -14.86 -10.56 -5.98
N LEU A 196 -15.52 -10.49 -4.82
CA LEU A 196 -16.41 -9.43 -4.42
C LEU A 196 -15.70 -8.49 -3.44
N GLY A 197 -15.56 -7.23 -3.81
CA GLY A 197 -15.07 -6.15 -2.96
C GLY A 197 -16.16 -5.12 -2.68
N ILE A 198 -16.01 -4.34 -1.61
CA ILE A 198 -16.88 -3.15 -1.37
C ILE A 198 -16.28 -1.86 -1.93
N GLN A 199 -15.12 -1.94 -2.57
CA GLN A 199 -14.39 -0.79 -3.09
C GLN A 199 -13.81 -1.10 -4.47
N PHE A 200 -13.89 -0.11 -5.38
CA PHE A 200 -13.43 -0.25 -6.75
C PHE A 200 -11.93 0.08 -6.87
N GLY A 201 -11.16 -0.70 -7.63
CA GLY A 201 -9.70 -0.52 -7.79
C GLY A 201 -8.85 -1.50 -6.96
N ALA A 202 -9.45 -2.61 -6.54
CA ALA A 202 -8.94 -3.45 -5.48
C ALA A 202 -8.03 -4.57 -6.03
N GLY A 203 -6.79 -4.57 -5.54
CA GLY A 203 -5.67 -5.23 -6.18
C GLY A 203 -4.34 -4.72 -5.63
N GLY A 204 -4.01 -5.14 -4.41
CA GLY A 204 -2.65 -5.31 -3.88
C GLY A 204 -1.71 -4.10 -3.76
N ASP A 205 -2.06 -2.90 -4.23
CA ASP A 205 -1.11 -1.76 -4.21
C ASP A 205 -1.77 -0.35 -4.21
N THR A 206 -3.08 -0.26 -3.97
CA THR A 206 -3.81 1.02 -3.91
C THR A 206 -3.78 1.59 -2.47
N PRO A 207 -3.29 2.84 -2.24
CA PRO A 207 -3.26 3.42 -0.89
C PRO A 207 -4.68 3.72 -0.35
N ALA A 208 -4.94 3.43 0.93
CA ALA A 208 -6.18 3.77 1.65
C ALA A 208 -6.72 5.19 1.40
N SER A 209 -5.83 6.18 1.26
CA SER A 209 -6.19 7.58 1.02
C SER A 209 -6.69 7.89 -0.41
N GLY A 210 -6.32 7.07 -1.41
CA GLY A 210 -6.87 7.14 -2.77
C GLY A 210 -8.25 6.50 -2.90
N LEU A 211 -8.54 5.58 -1.98
CA LEU A 211 -9.71 4.71 -1.94
C LEU A 211 -10.89 5.38 -1.19
N GLU A 212 -10.63 6.13 -0.11
CA GLU A 212 -11.65 6.95 0.58
C GLU A 212 -12.39 7.94 -0.34
N ALA A 213 -11.73 8.41 -1.41
CA ALA A 213 -12.32 9.31 -2.39
C ALA A 213 -13.32 8.64 -3.35
N ILE A 214 -13.30 7.30 -3.45
CA ILE A 214 -14.19 6.48 -4.30
C ILE A 214 -15.48 6.12 -3.56
N GLY A 215 -15.51 6.27 -2.23
CA GLY A 215 -16.61 5.84 -1.38
C GLY A 215 -16.66 4.32 -1.21
N THR A 216 -17.10 3.84 -0.05
CA THR A 216 -17.38 2.41 0.15
C THR A 216 -18.78 2.12 -0.39
N SER A 217 -18.92 1.12 -1.27
CA SER A 217 -20.23 0.65 -1.70
C SER A 217 -21.04 0.08 -0.53
N ASP A 218 -22.37 0.16 -0.62
CA ASP A 218 -23.27 -0.44 0.36
C ASP A 218 -23.04 -1.96 0.41
N PRO A 219 -22.71 -2.54 1.59
CA PRO A 219 -22.58 -3.99 1.78
C PRO A 219 -23.78 -4.79 1.27
N GLY A 220 -24.97 -4.17 1.21
CA GLY A 220 -26.17 -4.79 0.63
C GLY A 220 -26.02 -5.12 -0.86
N LYS A 221 -25.31 -4.31 -1.63
CA LYS A 221 -25.03 -4.61 -3.05
C LYS A 221 -24.16 -5.85 -3.19
N LEU A 222 -23.11 -5.96 -2.37
CA LEU A 222 -22.23 -7.13 -2.35
C LEU A 222 -23.01 -8.40 -2.00
N VAL A 223 -23.85 -8.36 -0.96
CA VAL A 223 -24.67 -9.51 -0.56
C VAL A 223 -25.68 -9.90 -1.64
N ASN A 224 -26.38 -8.93 -2.23
CA ASN A 224 -27.34 -9.20 -3.30
C ASN A 224 -26.67 -9.85 -4.51
N LEU A 225 -25.51 -9.32 -4.94
CA LEU A 225 -24.74 -9.91 -6.03
C LEU A 225 -24.20 -11.31 -5.65
N GLY A 226 -23.80 -11.49 -4.40
CA GLY A 226 -23.43 -12.80 -3.84
C GLY A 226 -24.55 -13.83 -4.00
N HIS A 227 -25.80 -13.49 -3.66
CA HIS A 227 -26.95 -14.38 -3.89
C HIS A 227 -27.11 -14.72 -5.38
N ARG A 228 -27.03 -13.72 -6.26
CA ARG A 228 -27.14 -13.95 -7.72
C ARG A 228 -26.07 -14.91 -8.24
N PHE A 229 -24.83 -14.80 -7.75
CA PHE A 229 -23.75 -15.72 -8.13
C PHE A 229 -24.00 -17.14 -7.60
N LEU A 230 -24.46 -17.28 -6.36
CA LEU A 230 -24.79 -18.59 -5.81
C LEU A 230 -25.95 -19.25 -6.59
N ASP A 231 -26.97 -18.46 -6.98
CA ASP A 231 -28.07 -18.92 -7.83
C ASP A 231 -27.58 -19.34 -9.23
N ALA A 232 -26.53 -18.69 -9.76
CA ALA A 232 -25.85 -19.08 -10.99
C ALA A 232 -24.90 -20.29 -10.84
N GLY A 233 -24.91 -20.96 -9.68
CA GLY A 233 -24.15 -22.19 -9.45
C GLY A 233 -22.70 -21.98 -9.03
N VAL A 234 -22.29 -20.75 -8.71
CA VAL A 234 -20.95 -20.46 -8.17
C VAL A 234 -20.74 -21.22 -6.86
N LYS A 235 -19.67 -22.02 -6.78
CA LYS A 235 -19.41 -22.84 -5.60
C LYS A 235 -18.85 -22.06 -4.43
N ARG A 236 -18.11 -20.98 -4.70
CA ARG A 236 -17.43 -20.17 -3.71
C ARG A 236 -17.30 -18.72 -4.15
N LEU A 237 -17.60 -17.81 -3.24
CA LEU A 237 -17.40 -16.37 -3.37
C LEU A 237 -16.12 -15.99 -2.64
N MET A 238 -15.21 -15.31 -3.31
CA MET A 238 -14.06 -14.67 -2.65
C MET A 238 -14.47 -13.28 -2.18
N ILE A 239 -14.19 -12.95 -0.93
CA ILE A 239 -14.39 -11.61 -0.37
C ILE A 239 -13.02 -10.98 -0.19
N GLU A 240 -12.83 -9.86 -0.86
CA GLU A 240 -11.57 -9.13 -0.86
C GLU A 240 -11.31 -8.42 0.48
N SER A 241 -10.04 -8.36 0.88
CA SER A 241 -9.64 -7.68 2.12
C SER A 241 -9.74 -6.16 2.01
N GLU A 242 -9.55 -5.61 0.82
CA GLU A 242 -9.49 -4.17 0.54
C GLU A 242 -10.83 -3.46 0.82
N GLY A 243 -10.78 -2.40 1.61
CA GLY A 243 -11.97 -1.69 2.07
C GLY A 243 -12.68 -2.37 3.26
N ILE A 244 -12.29 -3.58 3.67
CA ILE A 244 -12.86 -4.31 4.81
C ILE A 244 -11.86 -4.45 5.97
N THR A 245 -10.73 -5.12 5.72
CA THR A 245 -9.65 -5.36 6.71
C THR A 245 -8.30 -4.77 6.28
N GLU A 246 -8.18 -4.43 5.00
CA GLU A 246 -7.05 -3.77 4.38
C GLU A 246 -7.48 -2.40 3.83
N ASN A 247 -6.55 -1.43 3.78
CA ASN A 247 -6.81 -0.07 3.31
C ASN A 247 -7.95 0.68 4.04
N VAL A 248 -8.21 0.31 5.29
CA VAL A 248 -9.17 0.99 6.18
C VAL A 248 -8.51 1.50 7.46
N THR A 249 -9.02 2.60 8.01
CA THR A 249 -8.58 3.15 9.29
C THR A 249 -9.03 2.30 10.49
N SER A 250 -10.20 1.67 10.38
CA SER A 250 -10.73 0.66 11.29
C SER A 250 -11.35 -0.49 10.51
N TRP A 251 -11.20 -1.72 11.01
CA TRP A 251 -11.79 -2.90 10.36
C TRP A 251 -13.31 -2.78 10.32
N ARG A 252 -13.87 -2.96 9.13
CA ARG A 252 -15.31 -2.96 8.85
C ARG A 252 -15.94 -4.30 9.24
N THR A 253 -15.87 -4.63 10.53
CA THR A 253 -16.42 -5.88 11.06
C THR A 253 -17.93 -5.98 10.84
N ASP A 254 -18.63 -4.83 10.73
CA ASP A 254 -20.03 -4.74 10.35
C ASP A 254 -20.33 -5.39 8.99
N VAL A 255 -19.45 -5.19 8.01
CA VAL A 255 -19.57 -5.75 6.66
C VAL A 255 -19.40 -7.26 6.69
N VAL A 256 -18.36 -7.73 7.39
CA VAL A 256 -18.09 -9.16 7.55
C VAL A 256 -19.24 -9.85 8.28
N SER A 257 -19.73 -9.29 9.38
CA SER A 257 -20.87 -9.83 10.12
C SER A 257 -22.13 -9.89 9.27
N ARG A 258 -22.36 -8.90 8.40
CA ARG A 258 -23.50 -8.90 7.49
C ARG A 258 -23.37 -10.00 6.43
N ILE A 259 -22.20 -10.12 5.79
CA ILE A 259 -21.91 -11.20 4.83
C ILE A 259 -22.13 -12.57 5.46
N MET A 260 -21.57 -12.81 6.65
CA MET A 260 -21.68 -14.08 7.37
C MET A 260 -23.10 -14.38 7.88
N LYS A 261 -23.96 -13.36 7.97
CA LYS A 261 -25.36 -13.52 8.36
C LYS A 261 -26.27 -13.82 7.17
N GLU A 262 -26.01 -13.21 6.02
CA GLU A 262 -26.90 -13.25 4.86
C GLU A 262 -26.46 -14.29 3.80
N LEU A 263 -25.16 -14.58 3.69
CA LEU A 263 -24.61 -15.60 2.78
C LEU A 263 -24.20 -16.89 3.52
N PRO A 264 -24.31 -18.08 2.89
CA PRO A 264 -23.90 -19.33 3.52
C PRO A 264 -22.38 -19.37 3.76
N SER A 265 -21.94 -19.61 5.00
CA SER A 265 -20.52 -19.50 5.37
C SER A 265 -19.62 -20.50 4.65
N GLU A 266 -20.09 -21.70 4.32
CA GLU A 266 -19.36 -22.69 3.52
C GLU A 266 -19.12 -22.25 2.06
N ARG A 267 -19.89 -21.27 1.59
CA ARG A 267 -19.80 -20.71 0.23
C ARG A 267 -18.98 -19.42 0.17
N VAL A 268 -18.56 -18.87 1.30
CA VAL A 268 -17.82 -17.62 1.37
C VAL A 268 -16.39 -17.90 1.83
N MET A 269 -15.42 -17.28 1.17
CA MET A 269 -14.00 -17.30 1.52
C MET A 269 -13.49 -15.87 1.66
N PHE A 270 -12.72 -15.60 2.71
CA PHE A 270 -12.16 -14.28 2.96
C PHE A 270 -10.68 -14.25 2.64
N GLU A 271 -10.24 -13.20 1.94
CA GLU A 271 -8.82 -12.88 1.86
C GLU A 271 -8.29 -12.41 3.22
N ALA A 272 -7.23 -13.06 3.69
CA ALA A 272 -6.69 -12.89 5.02
C ALA A 272 -5.17 -13.04 5.03
N ALA A 273 -4.45 -12.31 4.18
CA ALA A 273 -3.01 -12.42 4.02
C ALA A 273 -2.15 -11.82 5.18
N ASP A 274 -2.75 -11.17 6.19
CA ASP A 274 -2.05 -10.74 7.43
C ASP A 274 -2.44 -11.65 8.61
N PRO A 275 -1.47 -12.10 9.44
CA PRO A 275 -1.75 -12.96 10.57
C PRO A 275 -2.79 -12.47 11.58
N LYS A 276 -2.90 -11.16 11.78
CA LYS A 276 -3.94 -10.60 12.65
C LYS A 276 -5.33 -10.81 12.07
N VAL A 277 -5.45 -10.79 10.75
CA VAL A 277 -6.72 -10.89 10.03
C VAL A 277 -7.25 -12.32 10.09
N PHE A 278 -6.48 -13.33 9.69
CA PHE A 278 -6.97 -14.72 9.77
C PHE A 278 -7.21 -15.17 11.22
N ASN A 279 -6.39 -14.71 12.18
CA ASN A 279 -6.61 -15.00 13.60
C ASN A 279 -7.91 -14.39 14.12
N TRP A 280 -8.27 -13.20 13.62
CA TRP A 280 -9.55 -12.57 13.94
C TRP A 280 -10.73 -13.35 13.37
N TYR A 281 -10.68 -13.74 12.09
CA TYR A 281 -11.72 -14.57 11.47
C TYR A 281 -11.94 -15.89 12.21
N ILE A 282 -10.86 -16.61 12.55
CA ILE A 282 -10.95 -17.87 13.30
C ILE A 282 -11.53 -17.64 14.71
N ARG A 283 -11.12 -16.55 15.38
CA ARG A 283 -11.62 -16.24 16.72
C ARG A 283 -13.12 -15.89 16.71
N GLU A 284 -13.56 -15.15 15.70
CA GLU A 284 -14.92 -14.62 15.62
C GLU A 284 -15.91 -15.65 15.07
N PHE A 285 -15.53 -16.41 14.03
CA PHE A 285 -16.41 -17.32 13.30
C PHE A 285 -16.06 -18.80 13.45
N GLY A 286 -14.98 -19.10 14.17
CA GLY A 286 -14.51 -20.47 14.39
C GLY A 286 -13.55 -20.98 13.33
N ILE A 287 -13.04 -22.19 13.56
CA ILE A 287 -12.03 -22.87 12.72
C ILE A 287 -12.54 -23.29 11.33
N ASP A 288 -13.85 -23.26 11.11
CA ASP A 288 -14.50 -23.68 9.87
C ASP A 288 -14.58 -22.54 8.82
N VAL A 289 -14.07 -21.35 9.14
CA VAL A 289 -14.02 -20.24 8.20
C VAL A 289 -13.09 -20.55 7.03
N ASN A 290 -13.51 -20.26 5.81
CA ASN A 290 -12.69 -20.46 4.61
C ASN A 290 -11.81 -19.23 4.38
N LEU A 291 -10.52 -19.45 4.17
CA LEU A 291 -9.53 -18.38 4.13
C LEU A 291 -8.59 -18.54 2.94
N PHE A 292 -8.26 -17.40 2.35
CA PHE A 292 -7.13 -17.25 1.44
C PHE A 292 -5.96 -16.58 2.18
N VAL A 293 -4.82 -17.27 2.26
CA VAL A 293 -3.63 -16.83 3.03
C VAL A 293 -2.36 -16.93 2.20
N ASP A 294 -1.28 -16.31 2.66
CA ASP A 294 0.03 -16.52 2.04
C ASP A 294 0.59 -17.92 2.35
N HIS A 295 1.24 -18.57 1.38
CA HIS A 295 1.83 -19.91 1.57
C HIS A 295 2.82 -19.97 2.75
N SER A 296 3.53 -18.87 3.05
CA SER A 296 4.46 -18.82 4.18
C SER A 296 3.79 -18.83 5.56
N GLN A 297 2.47 -18.63 5.62
CA GLN A 297 1.72 -18.44 6.85
C GLN A 297 0.92 -19.68 7.29
N ILE A 298 0.91 -20.76 6.48
CA ILE A 298 0.14 -21.98 6.76
C ILE A 298 0.45 -22.52 8.16
N VAL A 299 1.73 -22.59 8.52
CA VAL A 299 2.14 -23.09 9.84
C VAL A 299 1.54 -22.26 10.98
N GLN A 300 1.50 -20.93 10.83
CA GLN A 300 0.92 -20.04 11.84
C GLN A 300 -0.60 -20.15 11.89
N LEU A 301 -1.26 -20.35 10.75
CA LEU A 301 -2.70 -20.55 10.65
C LEU A 301 -3.14 -21.81 11.40
N GLU A 302 -2.40 -22.90 11.22
CA GLU A 302 -2.74 -24.23 11.74
C GLU A 302 -2.24 -24.46 13.18
N SER A 303 -1.20 -23.75 13.59
CA SER A 303 -0.62 -23.91 14.93
C SER A 303 -1.57 -23.38 16.00
N PRO A 304 -1.83 -24.13 17.08
CA PRO A 304 -2.55 -23.62 18.24
C PRO A 304 -1.70 -22.55 18.94
N GLY A 305 -1.96 -21.28 18.64
CA GLY A 305 -1.25 -20.17 19.27
C GLY A 305 -1.42 -20.17 20.80
N PRO A 306 -0.42 -19.73 21.58
CA PRO A 306 -0.58 -19.52 23.00
C PRO A 306 -1.58 -18.37 23.21
N ARG A 307 -2.76 -18.67 23.75
CA ARG A 307 -3.94 -17.81 24.03
C ARG A 307 -5.05 -17.86 22.97
N GLN A 308 -5.77 -18.99 22.92
CA GLN A 308 -7.22 -18.97 22.62
C GLN A 308 -7.96 -19.08 23.97
N GLY A 309 -8.66 -18.01 24.35
CA GLY A 309 -9.27 -17.82 25.66
C GLY A 309 -10.56 -18.60 25.86
N THR A 310 -10.45 -19.91 26.09
CA THR A 310 -11.60 -20.76 26.45
C THR A 310 -11.21 -21.86 27.46
N VAL A 311 -10.83 -21.49 28.69
CA VAL A 311 -11.04 -22.34 29.89
C VAL A 311 -11.24 -21.48 31.13
N GLN A 312 -12.37 -21.70 31.81
CA GLN A 312 -12.76 -21.17 33.12
C GLN A 312 -11.77 -21.54 34.24
N HIS A 313 -11.79 -20.74 35.30
CA HIS A 313 -11.18 -20.95 36.62
C HIS A 313 -10.70 -22.37 36.98
N PHE A 314 -9.41 -22.50 37.32
CA PHE A 314 -8.98 -23.21 38.52
C PHE A 314 -7.60 -22.70 38.98
N ARG A 315 -7.49 -22.31 40.25
CA ARG A 315 -6.27 -21.91 40.97
C ARG A 315 -5.28 -23.09 41.05
N ARG A 316 -3.97 -22.83 40.95
CA ARG A 316 -3.05 -22.87 42.12
C ARG A 316 -1.66 -22.32 41.80
N THR A 317 -1.13 -21.66 42.83
CA THR A 317 0.21 -21.14 43.09
C THR A 317 1.34 -22.12 42.81
N GLU A 318 2.47 -21.62 42.30
CA GLU A 318 3.78 -21.89 42.89
C GLU A 318 4.88 -20.93 42.41
N THR A 319 5.65 -20.47 43.39
CA THR A 319 6.75 -19.51 43.36
C THR A 319 8.06 -20.23 42.99
N ARG A 320 8.93 -19.65 42.15
CA ARG A 320 10.36 -20.05 42.08
C ARG A 320 11.30 -18.85 42.01
N LEU A 321 12.33 -18.95 42.86
CA LEU A 321 13.46 -18.05 43.09
C LEU A 321 14.55 -18.17 41.98
N PRO A 322 15.48 -17.19 41.88
CA PRO A 322 16.50 -17.14 40.83
C PRO A 322 17.87 -17.70 41.28
N HIS A 323 18.64 -18.27 40.34
CA HIS A 323 20.03 -18.70 40.54
C HIS A 323 21.04 -17.81 39.76
N THR A 324 21.81 -17.04 40.53
CA THR A 324 23.27 -16.84 40.56
C THR A 324 24.17 -16.96 39.30
N THR A 325 24.68 -15.79 38.89
CA THR A 325 26.10 -15.32 38.80
C THR A 325 27.29 -16.20 38.38
N ASN A 326 28.05 -15.58 37.44
CA ASN A 326 29.51 -15.37 37.33
C ASN A 326 30.47 -16.50 36.95
N MET A 327 31.38 -16.19 36.01
CA MET A 327 32.85 -16.16 36.23
C MET A 327 33.57 -15.44 35.08
N ASN A 328 34.60 -14.67 35.46
CA ASN A 328 35.48 -13.81 34.65
C ASN A 328 36.80 -14.51 34.26
N GLY A 329 37.47 -13.92 33.26
CA GLY A 329 38.94 -13.84 33.12
C GLY A 329 39.62 -15.00 32.37
N GLU A 330 40.74 -14.85 31.67
CA GLU A 330 41.61 -13.71 31.35
C GLU A 330 42.61 -14.17 30.25
N THR A 331 43.12 -13.18 29.52
CA THR A 331 44.31 -13.06 28.64
C THR A 331 45.42 -14.12 28.63
N GLN A 332 46.05 -14.33 27.45
CA GLN A 332 47.50 -14.11 27.26
C GLN A 332 47.97 -14.08 25.79
N SER A 333 49.04 -13.29 25.59
CA SER A 333 49.71 -12.86 24.36
C SER A 333 50.83 -13.78 23.87
N HIS A 334 51.20 -13.70 22.58
CA HIS A 334 52.62 -13.71 22.17
C HIS A 334 52.84 -13.04 20.80
N ARG A 335 53.85 -12.16 20.72
CA ARG A 335 54.44 -11.56 19.51
C ARG A 335 55.63 -12.40 19.04
N SER A 336 55.90 -12.39 17.73
CA SER A 336 57.26 -12.21 17.18
C SER A 336 57.21 -11.84 15.70
N SER A 337 58.20 -11.04 15.30
CA SER A 337 58.37 -10.31 14.05
C SER A 337 59.55 -10.83 13.25
N ALA A 338 59.52 -10.75 11.91
CA ALA A 338 60.73 -10.61 11.09
C ALA A 338 60.41 -10.00 9.72
N SER A 339 61.25 -9.04 9.31
CA SER A 339 61.20 -8.29 8.06
C SER A 339 62.28 -8.78 7.08
N SER A 340 62.02 -8.66 5.77
CA SER A 340 63.09 -8.40 4.77
C SER A 340 62.51 -7.77 3.51
N ASN A 341 63.24 -6.78 3.00
CA ASN A 341 62.92 -5.93 1.85
C ASN A 341 63.40 -6.56 0.53
N SER A 342 62.61 -6.44 -0.55
CA SER A 342 63.12 -6.18 -1.91
C SER A 342 62.00 -5.64 -2.82
N GLN A 343 62.32 -4.65 -3.64
CA GLN A 343 61.52 -4.06 -4.72
C GLN A 343 62.33 -4.20 -6.03
N PRO A 344 61.76 -3.93 -7.23
CA PRO A 344 60.38 -4.09 -7.69
C PRO A 344 60.29 -4.72 -9.10
N GLN A 345 59.24 -5.48 -9.42
CA GLN A 345 58.86 -5.70 -10.82
C GLN A 345 57.34 -5.62 -11.04
N SER A 346 57.01 -4.74 -11.98
CA SER A 346 55.72 -4.49 -12.62
C SER A 346 54.88 -5.75 -12.83
N LYS A 347 53.63 -5.72 -12.35
CA LYS A 347 52.46 -6.34 -13.01
C LYS A 347 51.13 -5.87 -12.38
N ARG A 348 50.25 -5.39 -13.26
CA ARG A 348 48.84 -5.02 -13.06
C ARG A 348 48.15 -5.87 -11.99
N THR A 349 47.56 -5.22 -10.97
CA THR A 349 46.59 -5.86 -10.07
C THR A 349 45.44 -4.90 -9.73
N HIS A 350 44.25 -5.51 -9.67
CA HIS A 350 42.97 -4.94 -9.28
C HIS A 350 43.06 -3.92 -8.14
N ARG A 351 42.53 -2.72 -8.35
CA ARG A 351 42.31 -1.75 -7.27
C ARG A 351 41.27 -2.31 -6.30
N ARG A 352 41.73 -2.69 -5.11
CA ARG A 352 40.89 -2.90 -3.92
C ARG A 352 40.06 -1.62 -3.67
N LYS A 353 38.75 -1.78 -3.41
CA LYS A 353 37.86 -0.73 -2.89
C LYS A 353 38.40 -0.24 -1.53
N GLY A 354 39.17 0.84 -1.53
CA GLY A 354 39.57 1.56 -0.33
C GLY A 354 38.74 2.83 -0.19
N ILE A 355 38.31 3.14 1.03
CA ILE A 355 37.53 4.34 1.34
C ILE A 355 38.37 5.59 1.03
N THR A 356 37.89 6.45 0.14
CA THR A 356 38.51 7.71 -0.26
C THR A 356 38.05 8.81 0.70
N TRP A 357 38.94 9.29 1.56
CA TRP A 357 38.65 10.36 2.53
C TRP A 357 38.64 11.73 1.86
N ALA A 358 37.79 12.64 2.36
CA ALA A 358 37.78 14.01 1.86
C ALA A 358 39.10 14.74 2.20
N PRO A 359 39.72 15.48 1.26
CA PRO A 359 40.95 16.21 1.52
C PRO A 359 40.72 17.25 2.64
N LEU A 360 41.67 17.37 3.56
CA LEU A 360 41.58 18.31 4.70
C LEU A 360 41.49 19.79 4.26
N ASN A 361 41.91 20.10 3.02
CA ASN A 361 41.94 21.44 2.44
C ASN A 361 40.67 21.78 1.61
N ILE A 362 39.51 21.84 2.27
CA ILE A 362 38.23 22.29 1.68
C ILE A 362 37.81 23.61 2.34
N SER A 363 37.43 24.61 1.54
CA SER A 363 37.03 25.94 2.02
C SER A 363 35.85 25.90 3.00
N LEU A 364 35.83 26.82 3.97
CA LEU A 364 34.76 26.95 4.97
C LEU A 364 33.38 27.08 4.32
N LYS A 365 33.28 27.80 3.20
CA LYS A 365 32.05 27.93 2.41
C LYS A 365 31.52 26.56 1.97
N ARG A 366 32.37 25.70 1.41
CA ARG A 366 31.96 24.35 0.97
C ARG A 366 31.56 23.46 2.15
N ARG A 367 32.23 23.59 3.29
CA ARG A 367 31.86 22.87 4.52
C ARG A 367 30.49 23.31 5.04
N LEU A 368 30.23 24.62 5.06
CA LEU A 368 28.95 25.17 5.49
C LEU A 368 27.80 24.76 4.57
N GLN A 369 28.02 24.75 3.25
CA GLN A 369 27.05 24.21 2.29
C GLN A 369 26.73 22.74 2.58
N THR A 370 27.76 21.92 2.77
CA THR A 370 27.59 20.49 3.11
C THR A 370 26.82 20.34 4.42
N PHE A 371 27.18 21.10 5.45
CA PHE A 371 26.52 21.07 6.75
C PHE A 371 25.03 21.44 6.64
N LEU A 372 24.69 22.50 5.91
CA LEU A 372 23.30 22.94 5.78
C LEU A 372 22.43 21.94 5.01
N VAL A 373 22.95 21.33 3.95
CA VAL A 373 22.22 20.27 3.23
C VAL A 373 22.09 19.01 4.08
N LEU A 374 23.09 18.66 4.88
CA LEU A 374 22.99 17.57 5.86
C LEU A 374 21.92 17.87 6.92
N CYS A 375 21.91 19.07 7.50
CA CYS A 375 20.88 19.49 8.45
C CYS A 375 19.48 19.42 7.82
N HIS A 376 19.33 19.82 6.56
CA HIS A 376 18.07 19.68 5.84
C HIS A 376 17.65 18.21 5.68
N THR A 377 18.58 17.36 5.22
CA THR A 377 18.36 15.91 5.07
C THR A 377 17.96 15.24 6.39
N LEU A 378 18.52 15.72 7.50
CA LEU A 378 18.26 15.21 8.86
C LEU A 378 17.23 16.04 9.63
N THR A 379 16.48 16.93 8.99
CA THR A 379 15.62 17.89 9.70
C THR A 379 14.56 17.20 10.57
N ILE A 380 13.88 16.18 10.05
CA ILE A 380 12.87 15.42 10.82
C ILE A 380 13.52 14.70 12.02
N PRO A 381 14.60 13.90 11.86
CA PRO A 381 15.33 13.33 12.99
C PRO A 381 15.76 14.36 14.03
N ILE A 382 16.31 15.51 13.60
CA ILE A 382 16.76 16.59 14.50
C ILE A 382 15.59 17.10 15.35
N PHE A 383 14.46 17.43 14.73
CA PHE A 383 13.28 17.93 15.46
C PHE A 383 12.68 16.88 16.39
N LEU A 384 12.63 15.61 15.98
CA LEU A 384 12.20 14.52 16.85
C LEU A 384 13.13 14.33 18.05
N THR A 385 14.44 14.40 17.85
CA THR A 385 15.41 14.34 18.96
C THR A 385 15.21 15.50 19.93
N ILE A 386 15.03 16.72 19.44
CA ILE A 386 14.73 17.89 20.28
C ILE A 386 13.42 17.68 21.03
N PHE A 387 12.37 17.18 20.37
CA PHE A 387 11.09 16.89 21.00
C PHE A 387 11.22 15.88 22.14
N PHE A 388 11.80 14.70 21.90
CA PHE A 388 11.98 13.70 22.95
C PHE A 388 12.90 14.18 24.08
N PHE A 389 13.92 14.99 23.76
CA PHE A 389 14.76 15.64 24.76
C PHE A 389 13.93 16.61 25.65
N THR A 390 13.03 17.41 25.06
CA THR A 390 12.13 18.27 25.84
C THR A 390 11.11 17.48 26.66
N CYS A 391 10.62 16.34 26.17
CA CYS A 391 9.76 15.43 26.93
C CYS A 391 10.48 14.86 28.16
N ALA A 392 11.79 14.58 28.06
CA ALA A 392 12.56 13.98 29.14
C ALA A 392 12.82 14.94 30.32
N ILE A 393 12.64 16.25 30.13
CA ILE A 393 12.94 17.28 31.13
C ILE A 393 11.63 17.93 31.62
N PRO A 394 11.16 17.64 32.85
CA PRO A 394 9.87 18.12 33.37
C PRO A 394 9.68 19.65 33.37
N ILE A 395 10.78 20.43 33.38
CA ILE A 395 10.71 21.91 33.33
C ILE A 395 10.00 22.43 32.08
N PHE A 396 10.00 21.67 30.98
CA PHE A 396 9.34 22.08 29.73
C PHE A 396 7.87 21.67 29.65
N TRP A 397 7.40 20.77 30.53
CA TRP A 397 6.04 20.22 30.47
C TRP A 397 4.91 21.26 30.55
N PRO A 398 5.02 22.34 31.36
CA PRO A 398 4.00 23.38 31.40
C PRO A 398 3.75 24.07 30.05
N LEU A 399 4.73 24.10 29.15
CA LEU A 399 4.58 24.61 27.79
C LEU A 399 4.29 23.49 26.79
N LEU A 400 4.95 22.35 26.95
CA LEU A 400 4.89 21.22 26.03
C LEU A 400 3.52 20.55 26.01
N VAL A 401 2.91 20.31 27.18
CA VAL A 401 1.60 19.62 27.26
C VAL A 401 0.49 20.46 26.62
N PRO A 402 0.31 21.77 26.93
CA PRO A 402 -0.66 22.60 26.24
C PRO A 402 -0.40 22.68 24.73
N TYR A 403 0.87 22.78 24.31
CA TYR A 403 1.23 22.77 22.90
C TYR A 403 0.81 21.46 22.20
N LEU A 404 1.08 20.30 22.80
CA LEU A 404 0.69 18.99 22.26
C LEU A 404 -0.84 18.84 22.17
N VAL A 405 -1.57 19.30 23.20
CA VAL A 405 -3.03 19.33 23.19
C VAL A 405 -3.55 20.23 22.08
N TYR A 406 -2.96 21.42 21.91
CA TYR A 406 -3.33 22.36 20.86
C TYR A 406 -3.15 21.77 19.46
N ILE A 407 -1.97 21.23 19.16
CA ILE A 407 -1.69 20.69 17.82
C ILE A 407 -2.53 19.44 17.51
N SER A 408 -2.89 18.65 18.53
CA SER A 408 -3.62 17.39 18.34
C SER A 408 -5.14 17.57 18.23
N LEU A 409 -5.72 18.50 19.00
CA LEU A 409 -7.17 18.64 19.11
C LEU A 409 -7.75 19.87 18.41
N PHE A 410 -6.95 20.93 18.21
CA PHE A 410 -7.48 22.24 17.81
C PHE A 410 -6.86 22.81 16.53
N SER A 411 -5.65 22.38 16.15
CA SER A 411 -4.91 23.07 15.08
C SER A 411 -5.25 22.53 13.69
N THR A 412 -5.87 23.37 12.86
CA THR A 412 -6.14 23.11 11.43
C THR A 412 -5.17 23.84 10.49
N ALA A 413 -4.06 24.39 11.00
CA ALA A 413 -3.21 25.29 10.22
C ALA A 413 -2.59 24.67 8.95
N ALA A 414 -2.46 23.33 8.90
CA ALA A 414 -1.95 22.62 7.73
C ALA A 414 -2.96 22.47 6.59
N THR A 415 -4.26 22.62 6.87
CA THR A 415 -5.36 22.44 5.92
C THR A 415 -6.22 23.70 5.71
N SER A 416 -6.16 24.69 6.61
CA SER A 416 -7.09 25.83 6.60
C SER A 416 -7.02 26.73 5.36
N GLY A 417 -5.85 26.79 4.70
CA GLY A 417 -5.57 27.67 3.55
C GLY A 417 -5.18 29.11 3.91
N GLU A 418 -5.23 29.49 5.19
CA GLU A 418 -5.01 30.88 5.62
C GLU A 418 -3.54 31.33 5.52
N LEU A 419 -2.59 30.39 5.58
CA LEU A 419 -1.15 30.64 5.57
C LEU A 419 -0.64 31.61 6.67
N LYS A 420 -1.38 31.76 7.78
CA LYS A 420 -0.99 32.62 8.93
C LYS A 420 0.37 32.29 9.53
N GLY A 421 0.79 31.02 9.47
CA GLY A 421 2.09 30.57 9.98
C GLY A 421 3.28 30.87 9.06
N ARG A 422 3.04 31.30 7.81
CA ARG A 422 4.09 31.51 6.81
C ARG A 422 4.92 32.75 7.16
N SER A 423 6.24 32.60 7.20
CA SER A 423 7.20 33.66 7.49
C SER A 423 8.10 33.93 6.29
N GLN A 424 7.95 35.12 5.71
CA GLN A 424 8.82 35.57 4.61
C GLN A 424 10.26 35.76 5.08
N PHE A 425 10.45 36.20 6.33
CA PHE A 425 11.77 36.30 6.95
C PHE A 425 12.47 34.94 6.94
N LEU A 426 11.81 33.90 7.46
CA LEU A 426 12.37 32.55 7.50
C LEU A 426 12.75 32.08 6.10
N ARG A 427 11.84 32.13 5.12
CA ARG A 427 12.08 31.71 3.73
C ARG A 427 13.25 32.45 3.06
N SER A 428 13.54 33.69 3.48
CA SER A 428 14.59 34.55 2.91
C SER A 428 15.95 34.45 3.58
N LEU A 429 16.11 33.60 4.61
CA LEU A 429 17.37 33.49 5.33
C LEU A 429 18.54 33.13 4.39
N PRO A 430 19.73 33.76 4.56
CA PRO A 430 20.90 33.51 3.70
C PRO A 430 21.37 32.05 3.66
N ILE A 431 21.03 31.25 4.69
CA ILE A 431 21.34 29.82 4.74
C ILE A 431 20.75 29.06 3.53
N PHE A 432 19.58 29.47 3.03
CA PHE A 432 18.94 28.81 1.90
C PHE A 432 19.68 29.09 0.58
N LYS A 433 20.34 30.24 0.44
CA LYS A 433 21.23 30.52 -0.70
C LYS A 433 22.47 29.62 -0.67
N LEU A 434 23.01 29.34 0.51
CA LEU A 434 24.12 28.40 0.68
C LEU A 434 23.68 26.97 0.35
N TYR A 435 22.50 26.56 0.82
CA TYR A 435 21.88 25.29 0.46
C TYR A 435 21.74 25.14 -1.06
N ALA A 436 21.13 26.11 -1.75
CA ALA A 436 20.97 26.06 -3.21
C ALA A 436 22.33 26.06 -3.95
N SER A 437 23.33 26.76 -3.41
CA SER A 437 24.69 26.79 -3.97
C SER A 437 25.44 25.46 -3.80
N TYR A 438 24.95 24.52 -2.98
CA TYR A 438 25.52 23.17 -2.92
C TYR A 438 25.25 22.39 -4.21
N PHE A 439 24.06 22.57 -4.80
CA PHE A 439 23.56 21.93 -6.02
C PHE A 439 23.65 22.83 -7.27
N PRO A 440 24.48 23.89 -7.25
CA PRO A 440 24.36 25.02 -8.17
C PRO A 440 22.94 25.33 -8.74
N ALA A 441 21.90 25.31 -7.88
CA ALA A 441 20.52 25.25 -8.34
C ALA A 441 20.06 26.56 -9.02
N ARG A 442 19.23 26.43 -10.06
CA ARG A 442 18.65 27.56 -10.81
C ARG A 442 17.17 27.31 -11.11
N LEU A 443 16.38 28.37 -11.00
CA LEU A 443 14.96 28.38 -11.34
C LEU A 443 14.76 29.24 -12.59
N HIS A 444 14.15 28.65 -13.61
CA HIS A 444 13.88 29.25 -14.91
C HIS A 444 12.37 29.31 -15.14
N ARG A 445 11.92 30.31 -15.89
CA ARG A 445 10.51 30.51 -16.26
C ARG A 445 10.43 30.84 -17.74
N GLU A 446 9.61 30.12 -18.50
CA GLU A 446 9.39 30.40 -19.92
C GLU A 446 8.42 31.56 -20.15
N GLU A 447 7.38 31.70 -19.34
CA GLU A 447 6.32 32.70 -19.54
C GLU A 447 5.93 33.41 -18.25
N GLU A 448 5.53 34.67 -18.35
CA GLU A 448 4.96 35.43 -17.24
C GLU A 448 3.62 34.86 -16.80
N LEU A 449 3.47 34.67 -15.49
CA LEU A 449 2.22 34.19 -14.90
C LEU A 449 1.49 35.38 -14.26
N PRO A 450 0.31 35.78 -14.77
CA PRO A 450 -0.50 36.83 -14.17
C PRO A 450 -0.88 36.52 -12.72
N PRO A 451 -0.74 37.44 -11.76
CA PRO A 451 -1.16 37.21 -10.37
C PRO A 451 -2.68 37.21 -10.19
N THR A 452 -3.45 37.50 -11.25
CA THR A 452 -4.92 37.47 -11.26
C THR A 452 -5.49 36.07 -11.53
N LYS A 453 -4.67 35.03 -11.46
CA LYS A 453 -5.06 33.63 -11.64
C LYS A 453 -4.53 32.76 -10.50
N LYS A 454 -5.05 31.54 -10.44
CA LYS A 454 -4.64 30.47 -9.54
C LYS A 454 -3.76 29.49 -10.30
N TYR A 455 -2.78 28.89 -9.65
CA TYR A 455 -1.86 27.96 -10.33
C TYR A 455 -1.60 26.68 -9.55
N ILE A 456 -1.47 25.57 -10.29
CA ILE A 456 -0.92 24.31 -9.78
C ILE A 456 0.37 24.04 -10.54
N PHE A 457 1.50 24.22 -9.87
CA PHE A 457 2.81 23.81 -10.38
C PHE A 457 2.96 22.30 -10.18
N GLY A 458 3.00 21.54 -11.26
CA GLY A 458 3.28 20.10 -11.20
C GLY A 458 4.78 19.86 -11.36
N TYR A 459 5.45 19.50 -10.28
CA TYR A 459 6.90 19.29 -10.22
C TYR A 459 7.30 17.86 -10.56
N HIS A 460 8.26 17.72 -11.46
CA HIS A 460 8.80 16.45 -11.96
C HIS A 460 10.33 16.52 -12.13
N PRO A 461 11.09 15.46 -11.85
CA PRO A 461 10.69 14.28 -11.09
C PRO A 461 10.71 14.62 -9.58
N HIS A 462 10.19 13.72 -8.74
CA HIS A 462 10.29 13.81 -7.29
C HIS A 462 11.74 13.68 -6.81
N GLY A 463 12.55 12.84 -7.49
CA GLY A 463 13.81 12.37 -6.94
C GLY A 463 13.61 11.72 -5.58
N ILE A 464 14.65 11.62 -4.77
CA ILE A 464 14.52 10.97 -3.46
C ILE A 464 13.88 11.89 -2.42
N LEU A 465 14.37 13.13 -2.28
CA LEU A 465 13.92 14.11 -1.28
C LEU A 465 13.44 15.45 -1.89
N SER A 466 13.34 15.55 -3.22
CA SER A 466 12.89 16.76 -3.92
C SER A 466 13.65 18.04 -3.50
N HIS A 467 14.98 17.97 -3.47
CA HIS A 467 15.84 19.09 -3.10
C HIS A 467 15.62 20.32 -4.00
N GLY A 468 15.41 20.11 -5.29
CA GLY A 468 15.12 21.20 -6.23
C GLY A 468 13.77 21.85 -5.93
N ALA A 469 12.74 21.06 -5.59
CA ALA A 469 11.42 21.57 -5.24
C ALA A 469 11.47 22.41 -3.95
N PHE A 470 12.21 21.94 -2.94
CA PHE A 470 12.42 22.68 -1.71
C PHE A 470 13.15 24.01 -1.95
N ALA A 471 14.26 23.99 -2.70
CA ALA A 471 15.03 25.19 -3.01
C ALA A 471 14.21 26.23 -3.80
N ALA A 472 13.45 25.77 -4.80
CA ALA A 472 12.69 26.63 -5.71
C ALA A 472 11.38 27.15 -5.12
N PHE A 473 10.62 26.29 -4.45
CA PHE A 473 9.22 26.56 -4.09
C PHE A 473 9.01 26.68 -2.57
N GLY A 474 9.84 26.01 -1.77
CA GLY A 474 9.80 26.05 -0.30
C GLY A 474 10.52 27.27 0.31
N THR A 475 11.46 27.88 -0.41
CA THR A 475 12.31 28.98 0.09
C THR A 475 12.44 30.12 -0.93
N GLU A 476 13.11 31.21 -0.57
CA GLU A 476 13.48 32.28 -1.51
C GLU A 476 14.92 32.14 -2.03
N ALA A 477 15.55 30.97 -1.88
CA ALA A 477 16.94 30.75 -2.30
C ALA A 477 17.18 31.08 -3.78
N LEU A 478 16.22 30.69 -4.63
CA LEU A 478 16.26 30.89 -6.08
C LEU A 478 15.45 32.11 -6.55
N GLY A 479 14.92 32.90 -5.61
CA GLY A 479 14.20 34.13 -5.91
C GLY A 479 12.81 33.94 -6.51
N PHE A 480 12.04 32.96 -6.03
CA PHE A 480 10.68 32.68 -6.50
C PHE A 480 9.81 33.95 -6.59
N SER A 481 9.75 34.74 -5.53
CA SER A 481 8.95 35.97 -5.48
C SER A 481 9.36 37.03 -6.51
N LYS A 482 10.62 37.02 -6.98
CA LYS A 482 11.10 37.89 -8.06
C LYS A 482 10.70 37.36 -9.43
N LEU A 483 10.72 36.04 -9.60
CA LEU A 483 10.38 35.39 -10.86
C LEU A 483 8.87 35.26 -11.07
N PHE A 484 8.07 35.25 -10.00
CA PHE A 484 6.61 35.17 -10.02
C PHE A 484 6.00 36.24 -9.11
N PRO A 485 6.13 37.53 -9.50
CA PRO A 485 5.65 38.64 -8.66
C PRO A 485 4.13 38.55 -8.43
N GLY A 486 3.71 38.77 -7.19
CA GLY A 486 2.30 38.70 -6.81
C GLY A 486 1.74 37.28 -6.63
N ILE A 487 2.52 36.23 -6.93
CA ILE A 487 2.12 34.85 -6.70
C ILE A 487 2.69 34.34 -5.36
N THR A 488 1.79 33.87 -4.49
CA THR A 488 2.13 33.20 -3.24
C THR A 488 1.99 31.69 -3.40
N ASN A 489 3.13 31.01 -3.49
CA ASN A 489 3.17 29.55 -3.63
C ASN A 489 3.36 28.81 -2.30
N SER A 490 2.67 27.68 -2.15
CA SER A 490 2.88 26.69 -1.09
C SER A 490 3.38 25.37 -1.69
N LEU A 491 4.58 24.93 -1.29
CA LEU A 491 5.06 23.58 -1.60
C LEU A 491 4.29 22.57 -0.75
N LEU A 492 3.82 21.49 -1.36
CA LEU A 492 2.98 20.51 -0.69
C LEU A 492 3.75 19.26 -0.30
N THR A 493 3.47 18.75 0.90
CA THR A 493 4.09 17.53 1.46
C THR A 493 3.03 16.67 2.16
N LEU A 494 3.41 15.45 2.52
CA LEU A 494 2.55 14.52 3.25
C LEU A 494 1.95 15.12 4.53
N ASP A 495 0.66 14.85 4.78
CA ASP A 495 -0.09 15.31 5.97
C ASP A 495 0.58 14.94 7.30
N ALA A 496 1.17 13.74 7.38
CA ALA A 496 1.83 13.23 8.58
C ALA A 496 2.96 14.16 9.10
N ASN A 497 3.61 14.92 8.21
CA ASN A 497 4.63 15.90 8.59
C ASN A 497 4.10 16.97 9.56
N PHE A 498 2.81 17.29 9.47
CA PHE A 498 2.15 18.28 10.32
C PHE A 498 1.66 17.72 11.66
N ARG A 499 1.93 16.44 11.94
CA ARG A 499 1.71 15.81 13.25
C ARG A 499 3.01 15.68 14.06
N ILE A 500 4.16 15.97 13.45
CA ILE A 500 5.47 15.90 14.10
C ILE A 500 5.72 17.21 14.88
N PRO A 501 5.79 17.18 16.22
CA PRO A 501 6.07 18.35 17.05
C PRO A 501 7.33 19.10 16.60
N PHE A 502 7.30 20.43 16.64
CA PHE A 502 8.37 21.37 16.24
C PHE A 502 8.71 21.38 14.74
N TYR A 503 8.80 20.22 14.08
CA TYR A 503 8.99 20.15 12.63
C TYR A 503 7.80 20.77 11.89
N ARG A 504 6.59 20.58 12.40
CA ARG A 504 5.37 21.21 11.91
C ARG A 504 5.51 22.73 11.80
N GLU A 505 5.99 23.40 12.84
CA GLU A 505 6.13 24.87 12.88
C GLU A 505 7.20 25.34 11.91
N TYR A 506 8.29 24.57 11.75
CA TYR A 506 9.29 24.83 10.73
C TYR A 506 8.70 24.75 9.31
N ALA A 507 7.94 23.69 9.01
CA ALA A 507 7.30 23.50 7.71
C ALA A 507 6.26 24.61 7.41
N LEU A 508 5.36 24.88 8.36
CA LEU A 508 4.36 25.96 8.24
C LEU A 508 5.02 27.34 8.13
N GLY A 509 6.12 27.55 8.87
CA GLY A 509 6.96 28.75 8.79
C GLY A 509 7.50 29.00 7.38
N LEU A 510 7.89 27.94 6.67
CA LEU A 510 8.31 28.02 5.26
C LEU A 510 7.12 28.17 4.29
N GLY A 511 5.88 28.10 4.79
CA GLY A 511 4.68 28.08 3.97
C GLY A 511 4.49 26.78 3.20
N ILE A 512 5.07 25.68 3.70
CA ILE A 512 4.81 24.32 3.22
C ILE A 512 3.46 23.88 3.81
N ALA A 513 2.64 23.19 3.01
CA ALA A 513 1.30 22.77 3.41
C ALA A 513 1.03 21.28 3.10
N SER A 514 -0.10 20.77 3.59
CA SER A 514 -0.53 19.38 3.36
C SER A 514 -0.94 19.18 1.91
N VAL A 515 -0.54 18.06 1.31
CA VAL A 515 -0.98 17.64 -0.04
C VAL A 515 -2.41 17.05 -0.05
N SER A 516 -3.10 17.06 1.10
CA SER A 516 -4.50 16.64 1.17
C SER A 516 -5.39 17.49 0.26
N ARG A 517 -6.43 16.87 -0.30
CA ARG A 517 -7.38 17.56 -1.19
C ARG A 517 -7.97 18.80 -0.53
N GLU A 518 -8.38 18.70 0.73
CA GLU A 518 -8.96 19.80 1.50
C GLU A 518 -7.98 20.99 1.59
N SER A 519 -6.71 20.73 1.94
CA SER A 519 -5.69 21.79 2.01
C SER A 519 -5.46 22.46 0.67
N CYS A 520 -5.35 21.65 -0.38
CA CYS A 520 -5.15 22.16 -1.74
C CYS A 520 -6.31 23.04 -2.20
N GLU A 521 -7.55 22.58 -2.02
CA GLU A 521 -8.74 23.36 -2.34
C GLU A 521 -8.76 24.66 -1.51
N ASN A 522 -8.58 24.58 -0.19
CA ASN A 522 -8.59 25.74 0.69
C ASN A 522 -7.51 26.78 0.33
N ILE A 523 -6.30 26.37 -0.04
CA ILE A 523 -5.24 27.32 -0.47
C ILE A 523 -5.62 28.01 -1.77
N LEU A 524 -6.24 27.27 -2.70
CA LEU A 524 -6.62 27.79 -4.02
C LEU A 524 -7.95 28.55 -4.01
N THR A 525 -8.76 28.46 -2.97
CA THR A 525 -10.07 29.15 -2.90
C THR A 525 -10.17 30.19 -1.79
N LYS A 526 -9.10 30.42 -1.00
CA LYS A 526 -9.11 31.39 0.10
C LYS A 526 -7.92 32.34 0.06
N GLY A 527 -8.19 33.59 0.43
CA GLY A 527 -7.19 34.65 0.46
C GLY A 527 -6.79 35.07 -0.96
N GLY A 528 -5.53 35.40 -1.18
CA GLY A 528 -5.15 36.01 -2.46
C GLY A 528 -5.60 37.48 -2.55
N SER A 529 -5.45 38.09 -3.71
CA SER A 529 -5.78 39.52 -3.90
C SER A 529 -7.28 39.82 -3.91
N ASP A 530 -8.10 38.82 -4.25
CA ASP A 530 -9.57 38.92 -4.35
C ASP A 530 -10.30 38.22 -3.19
N GLY A 531 -9.59 37.58 -2.26
CA GLY A 531 -10.18 36.78 -1.18
C GLY A 531 -10.57 35.35 -1.58
N GLU A 532 -10.61 35.05 -2.89
CA GLU A 532 -11.07 33.80 -3.50
C GLU A 532 -9.93 33.01 -4.19
N GLY A 533 -8.69 33.37 -3.88
CA GLY A 533 -7.48 32.64 -4.25
C GLY A 533 -6.67 33.23 -5.41
N MET A 534 -7.01 34.38 -5.99
CA MET A 534 -6.15 35.00 -7.01
C MET A 534 -4.74 35.27 -6.48
N GLY A 535 -3.74 34.85 -7.25
CA GLY A 535 -2.33 34.94 -6.86
C GLY A 535 -1.92 33.84 -5.90
N ARG A 536 -2.79 32.87 -5.59
CA ARG A 536 -2.40 31.65 -4.88
C ARG A 536 -1.88 30.61 -5.87
N ALA A 537 -0.85 29.90 -5.43
CA ALA A 537 -0.39 28.73 -6.12
C ALA A 537 -0.02 27.61 -5.14
N ILE A 538 -0.09 26.38 -5.64
CA ILE A 538 0.45 25.22 -4.95
C ILE A 538 1.45 24.52 -5.85
N THR A 539 2.48 23.92 -5.25
CA THR A 539 3.42 23.04 -5.96
C THR A 539 3.22 21.62 -5.48
N ILE A 540 2.84 20.73 -6.40
CA ILE A 540 2.65 19.30 -6.15
C ILE A 540 3.79 18.55 -6.83
N VAL A 541 4.51 17.74 -6.06
CA VAL A 541 5.43 16.75 -6.63
C VAL A 541 4.63 15.52 -7.03
N VAL A 542 4.26 15.41 -8.31
CA VAL A 542 3.15 14.57 -8.77
C VAL A 542 3.47 13.07 -8.66
N GLY A 543 4.69 12.66 -9.01
CA GLY A 543 5.11 11.26 -8.97
C GLY A 543 5.15 10.66 -7.56
N GLY A 544 5.34 11.50 -6.53
CA GLY A 544 5.30 11.12 -5.12
C GLY A 544 6.29 10.00 -4.77
N ALA A 545 5.93 9.21 -3.74
CA ALA A 545 6.78 8.12 -3.24
C ALA A 545 7.04 7.00 -4.26
N ARG A 546 6.17 6.80 -5.27
CA ARG A 546 6.39 5.75 -6.28
C ARG A 546 7.53 6.14 -7.23
N GLU A 547 7.60 7.42 -7.59
CA GLU A 547 8.67 7.94 -8.43
C GLU A 547 10.00 8.01 -7.68
N SER A 548 9.98 8.35 -6.38
CA SER A 548 11.19 8.38 -5.56
C SER A 548 11.83 7.01 -5.34
N LEU A 549 11.03 5.92 -5.38
CA LEU A 549 11.50 4.54 -5.28
C LEU A 549 12.12 4.00 -6.58
N ASN A 550 11.93 4.69 -7.70
CA ASN A 550 12.48 4.31 -9.00
C ASN A 550 13.48 5.35 -9.51
N ALA A 551 13.95 6.25 -8.62
CA ALA A 551 14.84 7.34 -8.99
C ALA A 551 16.24 6.79 -9.28
N GLN A 552 16.59 6.74 -10.56
CA GLN A 552 17.90 6.31 -11.03
C GLN A 552 18.66 7.48 -11.66
N PRO A 553 19.95 7.66 -11.34
CA PRO A 553 20.80 8.65 -12.01
C PRO A 553 20.72 8.52 -13.53
N HIS A 554 20.86 9.64 -14.22
CA HIS A 554 20.91 9.77 -15.68
C HIS A 554 19.65 9.31 -16.43
N SER A 555 18.60 8.94 -15.70
CA SER A 555 17.31 8.52 -16.25
C SER A 555 16.19 9.41 -15.73
N LEU A 556 15.16 9.61 -16.57
CA LEU A 556 13.99 10.40 -16.20
C LEU A 556 12.71 9.64 -16.54
N ARG A 557 12.24 8.85 -15.57
CA ARG A 557 10.98 8.10 -15.66
C ARG A 557 9.95 8.68 -14.70
N LEU A 558 8.89 9.25 -15.27
CA LEU A 558 7.83 9.92 -14.51
C LEU A 558 6.63 9.00 -14.25
N VAL A 559 6.13 8.97 -13.03
CA VAL A 559 4.88 8.27 -12.67
C VAL A 559 3.72 9.25 -12.89
N LEU A 560 3.21 9.31 -14.12
CA LEU A 560 2.23 10.34 -14.50
C LEU A 560 1.04 9.79 -15.32
N LYS A 561 1.16 8.65 -16.01
CA LYS A 561 0.15 8.16 -16.96
C LYS A 561 -1.25 8.01 -16.36
N ARG A 562 -1.33 7.56 -15.11
CA ARG A 562 -2.61 7.39 -14.37
C ARG A 562 -2.88 8.47 -13.31
N ARG A 563 -1.96 9.43 -13.12
CA ARG A 563 -2.06 10.45 -12.07
C ARG A 563 -2.90 11.65 -12.53
N LYS A 564 -4.23 11.50 -12.51
CA LYS A 564 -5.17 12.56 -12.93
C LYS A 564 -5.72 13.42 -11.77
N GLY A 565 -5.34 13.13 -10.53
CA GLY A 565 -5.88 13.80 -9.33
C GLY A 565 -5.65 15.32 -9.29
N PHE A 566 -4.45 15.78 -9.66
CA PHE A 566 -4.13 17.21 -9.70
C PHE A 566 -4.85 17.95 -10.84
N ILE A 567 -5.17 17.25 -11.94
CA ILE A 567 -6.01 17.77 -13.04
C ILE A 567 -7.44 17.99 -12.54
N LYS A 568 -8.02 16.99 -11.85
CA LYS A 568 -9.35 17.12 -11.23
C LYS A 568 -9.41 18.29 -10.24
N LEU A 569 -8.35 18.49 -9.45
CA LEU A 569 -8.22 19.61 -8.53
C LEU A 569 -8.14 20.96 -9.27
N ALA A 570 -7.37 21.04 -10.36
CA ALA A 570 -7.29 22.23 -11.20
C ALA A 570 -8.66 22.63 -11.75
N ILE A 571 -9.42 21.67 -12.30
CA ILE A 571 -10.76 21.90 -12.84
C ILE A 571 -11.73 22.38 -11.76
N ARG A 572 -11.67 21.82 -10.53
CA ARG A 572 -12.53 22.22 -9.43
C ARG A 572 -12.27 23.63 -8.94
N THR A 573 -10.99 24.00 -8.90
CA THR A 573 -10.54 25.28 -8.33
C THR A 573 -10.42 26.37 -9.38
N GLY A 574 -10.44 26.05 -10.68
CA GLY A 574 -10.14 26.98 -11.75
C GLY A 574 -8.68 27.44 -11.76
N ALA A 575 -7.77 26.58 -11.30
CA ALA A 575 -6.34 26.87 -11.29
C ALA A 575 -5.70 26.39 -12.60
N ASP A 576 -4.90 27.23 -13.23
CA ASP A 576 -4.14 26.87 -14.43
C ASP A 576 -3.02 25.89 -14.05
N LEU A 577 -2.80 24.89 -14.89
CA LEU A 577 -1.78 23.87 -14.68
C LEU A 577 -0.45 24.35 -15.25
N VAL A 578 0.62 24.30 -14.45
CA VAL A 578 1.95 24.73 -14.88
C VAL A 578 2.93 23.56 -14.75
N PRO A 579 3.34 22.95 -15.87
CA PRO A 579 4.36 21.89 -15.84
C PRO A 579 5.71 22.42 -15.38
N VAL A 580 6.36 21.71 -14.47
CA VAL A 580 7.70 22.03 -13.99
C VAL A 580 8.59 20.79 -14.11
N LEU A 581 9.72 20.95 -14.80
CA LEU A 581 10.69 19.88 -15.02
C LEU A 581 12.05 20.26 -14.40
N SER A 582 12.57 19.41 -13.51
CA SER A 582 13.85 19.58 -12.84
C SER A 582 14.88 18.62 -13.42
N PHE A 583 15.86 19.18 -14.11
CA PHE A 583 17.02 18.46 -14.60
C PHE A 583 18.07 18.34 -13.49
N GLY A 584 18.61 17.15 -13.28
CA GLY A 584 19.61 16.87 -12.24
C GLY A 584 19.04 16.25 -10.96
N GLU A 585 17.72 16.20 -10.76
CA GLU A 585 17.11 15.80 -9.49
C GLU A 585 17.37 14.32 -9.14
N ASN A 586 17.39 13.43 -10.14
CA ASN A 586 17.71 12.02 -9.92
C ASN A 586 19.23 11.77 -9.78
N ASP A 587 20.07 12.71 -10.21
CA ASP A 587 21.54 12.58 -10.23
C ASP A 587 22.19 12.92 -8.88
N ILE A 588 21.42 13.41 -7.91
CA ILE A 588 21.93 13.81 -6.59
C ILE A 588 22.02 12.63 -5.60
N TYR A 589 21.48 11.45 -5.93
CA TYR A 589 21.55 10.26 -5.11
C TYR A 589 21.70 8.99 -5.95
N GLU A 590 22.40 7.98 -5.43
CA GLU A 590 22.33 6.62 -5.95
C GLU A 590 21.40 5.80 -5.05
N GLN A 591 20.41 5.14 -5.65
CA GLN A 591 19.49 4.30 -4.91
C GLN A 591 20.12 2.92 -4.65
N ILE A 592 20.04 2.42 -3.42
CA ILE A 592 20.39 1.02 -3.13
C ILE A 592 19.14 0.18 -3.40
N HIS A 593 19.25 -0.81 -4.28
CA HIS A 593 18.21 -1.81 -4.43
C HIS A 593 18.09 -2.62 -3.13
N SER A 594 16.95 -2.50 -2.45
CA SER A 594 16.70 -3.06 -1.11
C SER A 594 16.84 -4.58 -1.01
N ASP A 595 16.89 -5.29 -2.15
CA ASP A 595 16.96 -6.75 -2.26
C ASP A 595 18.27 -7.32 -1.69
N GLU A 596 19.28 -6.48 -1.46
CA GLU A 596 20.58 -6.89 -0.91
C GLU A 596 20.63 -6.84 0.64
N HIS A 597 19.64 -6.25 1.33
CA HIS A 597 19.71 -5.98 2.77
C HIS A 597 18.40 -6.25 3.56
N PRO A 598 18.19 -7.47 4.09
CA PRO A 598 16.95 -7.92 4.74
C PRO A 598 16.51 -7.13 5.98
N LEU A 599 17.45 -6.63 6.78
CA LEU A 599 17.15 -5.86 8.00
C LEU A 599 16.58 -4.48 7.68
N ILE A 600 17.09 -3.85 6.62
CA ILE A 600 16.70 -2.51 6.23
C ILE A 600 15.35 -2.55 5.51
N HIS A 601 15.10 -3.59 4.71
CA HIS A 601 13.79 -3.89 4.14
C HIS A 601 12.71 -4.07 5.24
N LYS A 602 13.01 -4.79 6.33
CA LYS A 602 12.08 -4.92 7.48
C LYS A 602 11.77 -3.57 8.14
N LEU A 603 12.76 -2.68 8.29
CA LEU A 603 12.56 -1.34 8.84
C LEU A 603 11.74 -0.45 7.89
N GLN A 604 12.02 -0.48 6.58
CA GLN A 604 11.22 0.22 5.57
C GLN A 604 9.76 -0.22 5.62
N MET A 605 9.50 -1.53 5.73
CA MET A 605 8.16 -2.08 5.84
C MET A 605 7.47 -1.71 7.15
N PHE A 606 8.21 -1.61 8.26
CA PHE A 606 7.68 -1.10 9.53
C PHE A 606 7.28 0.38 9.43
N ILE A 607 8.12 1.23 8.82
CA ILE A 607 7.85 2.66 8.61
C ILE A 607 6.68 2.83 7.63
N LYS A 608 6.64 2.05 6.54
CA LYS A 608 5.50 1.98 5.61
C LYS A 608 4.21 1.67 6.36
N ARG A 609 4.23 0.66 7.24
CA ARG A 609 3.07 0.23 8.04
C ARG A 609 2.59 1.28 9.04
N THR A 610 3.50 2.09 9.60
CA THR A 610 3.17 3.07 10.65
C THR A 610 2.88 4.47 10.12
N MET A 611 3.54 4.89 9.03
CA MET A 611 3.46 6.25 8.51
C MET A 611 2.80 6.36 7.12
N GLY A 612 2.51 5.24 6.45
CA GLY A 612 1.81 5.23 5.16
C GLY A 612 2.69 5.55 3.94
N PHE A 613 4.01 5.66 4.12
CA PHE A 613 4.98 5.85 3.04
C PHE A 613 6.30 5.12 3.36
N THR A 614 7.00 4.67 2.31
CA THR A 614 8.35 4.09 2.41
C THR A 614 9.39 5.19 2.32
N ILE A 615 10.41 5.16 3.18
CA ILE A 615 11.61 5.98 3.01
C ILE A 615 12.52 5.23 2.02
N PRO A 616 12.87 5.79 0.84
CA PRO A 616 13.81 5.15 -0.06
C PRO A 616 15.15 4.95 0.64
N LEU A 617 15.80 3.81 0.42
CA LEU A 617 17.18 3.60 0.87
C LEU A 617 18.11 4.08 -0.22
N PHE A 618 18.96 5.03 0.13
CA PHE A 618 19.88 5.65 -0.80
C PHE A 618 21.25 5.77 -0.19
N HIS A 619 22.23 5.71 -1.07
CA HIS A 619 23.62 5.91 -0.77
C HIS A 619 24.11 7.12 -1.55
N ALA A 620 24.76 8.03 -0.86
CA ALA A 620 25.55 9.07 -1.48
C ALA A 620 26.82 9.25 -0.64
N ARG A 621 27.34 10.46 -0.47
CA ARG A 621 28.61 10.66 0.25
C ARG A 621 28.45 10.54 1.77
N GLY A 622 29.52 10.10 2.43
CA GLY A 622 29.69 10.27 3.88
C GLY A 622 30.01 11.70 4.24
N VAL A 623 29.80 12.05 5.52
CA VAL A 623 30.21 13.36 6.07
C VAL A 623 31.75 13.49 6.08
N PHE A 624 32.46 12.37 6.17
CA PHE A 624 33.93 12.31 6.21
C PHE A 624 34.56 11.42 5.12
N ASN A 625 33.77 10.65 4.36
CA ASN A 625 34.26 9.79 3.28
C ASN A 625 33.43 9.96 1.99
N TYR A 626 33.94 9.49 0.87
CA TYR A 626 33.29 9.63 -0.42
C TYR A 626 32.47 8.43 -0.86
N ASP A 627 32.50 7.35 -0.06
CA ASP A 627 32.02 6.04 -0.47
C ASP A 627 30.89 5.47 0.38
N VAL A 628 30.42 6.12 1.48
CA VAL A 628 29.17 5.76 2.22
C VAL A 628 28.54 6.90 3.03
N GLY A 629 27.32 7.35 2.69
CA GLY A 629 26.48 8.16 3.60
C GLY A 629 25.20 8.78 3.03
N LEU A 630 24.57 9.67 3.81
CA LEU A 630 23.26 10.31 3.53
C LEU A 630 23.37 11.62 2.72
N MET A 631 24.59 12.03 2.35
CA MET A 631 24.85 13.35 1.79
C MET A 631 24.72 13.34 0.26
N PRO A 632 23.78 14.08 -0.35
CA PRO A 632 23.57 14.04 -1.80
C PRO A 632 24.80 14.50 -2.58
N TYR A 633 24.96 14.02 -3.81
CA TYR A 633 26.02 14.47 -4.71
C TYR A 633 25.84 15.95 -5.09
N ARG A 634 26.96 16.64 -5.28
CA ARG A 634 26.96 18.02 -5.79
C ARG A 634 26.72 17.98 -7.30
N HIS A 635 25.46 17.96 -7.70
CA HIS A 635 25.04 17.99 -9.10
C HIS A 635 24.19 19.25 -9.38
N PRO A 636 24.35 19.91 -10.55
CA PRO A 636 23.52 21.04 -10.94
C PRO A 636 22.03 20.70 -10.99
N LEU A 637 21.18 21.51 -10.35
CA LEU A 637 19.72 21.43 -10.47
C LEU A 637 19.18 22.57 -11.33
N ASN A 638 18.60 22.27 -12.49
CA ASN A 638 17.95 23.26 -13.34
C ASN A 638 16.44 23.00 -13.36
N ILE A 639 15.70 23.81 -12.61
CA ILE A 639 14.24 23.73 -12.51
C ILE A 639 13.64 24.67 -13.56
N VAL A 640 12.96 24.11 -14.55
CA VAL A 640 12.32 24.86 -15.63
C VAL A 640 10.80 24.86 -15.43
N VAL A 641 10.23 26.04 -15.23
CA VAL A 641 8.79 26.26 -15.17
C VAL A 641 8.29 26.57 -16.59
N GLY A 642 7.45 25.68 -17.11
CA GLY A 642 6.88 25.78 -18.45
C GLY A 642 5.69 26.72 -18.55
N ARG A 643 5.01 26.65 -19.69
CA ARG A 643 3.86 27.48 -20.02
C ARG A 643 2.61 27.03 -19.26
N PRO A 644 1.73 27.96 -18.84
CA PRO A 644 0.48 27.61 -18.19
C PRO A 644 -0.51 26.99 -19.19
N ILE A 645 -1.19 25.94 -18.76
CA ILE A 645 -2.30 25.33 -19.46
C ILE A 645 -3.57 25.84 -18.82
N SER A 646 -4.34 26.61 -19.59
CA SER A 646 -5.55 27.25 -19.07
C SER A 646 -6.63 26.22 -18.76
N VAL A 647 -7.24 26.35 -17.57
CA VAL A 647 -8.29 25.45 -17.10
C VAL A 647 -9.59 26.21 -16.91
N MET A 648 -10.62 25.83 -17.66
CA MET A 648 -11.99 26.25 -17.39
C MET A 648 -12.55 25.53 -16.16
N GLN A 649 -13.00 26.31 -15.18
CA GLN A 649 -13.60 25.76 -13.96
C GLN A 649 -14.99 25.18 -14.26
N GLN A 650 -15.26 23.96 -13.82
CA GLN A 650 -16.59 23.34 -13.92
C GLN A 650 -17.33 23.46 -12.58
N GLN A 651 -18.56 23.99 -12.63
CA GLN A 651 -19.34 24.30 -11.42
C GLN A 651 -19.87 23.05 -10.70
N ASN A 652 -20.15 21.96 -11.44
CA ASN A 652 -20.68 20.74 -10.85
C ASN A 652 -19.54 19.82 -10.36
N ARG A 653 -19.29 19.81 -9.05
CA ARG A 653 -18.16 19.13 -8.41
C ARG A 653 -18.20 17.60 -8.53
N ASP A 654 -19.38 17.03 -8.78
CA ASP A 654 -19.66 15.59 -8.77
C ASP A 654 -19.77 14.98 -10.17
N LYS A 655 -19.68 15.81 -11.22
CA LYS A 655 -19.70 15.39 -12.63
C LYS A 655 -18.66 16.16 -13.43
N ILE A 656 -17.39 16.00 -13.05
CA ILE A 656 -16.30 16.48 -13.91
C ILE A 656 -16.26 15.57 -15.14
N ASP A 657 -16.25 16.16 -16.31
CA ASP A 657 -16.17 15.43 -17.57
C ASP A 657 -14.81 14.72 -17.69
N ASP A 658 -14.84 13.39 -17.77
CA ASP A 658 -13.65 12.55 -17.92
C ASP A 658 -12.91 12.83 -19.24
N GLN A 659 -13.63 13.23 -20.31
CA GLN A 659 -13.00 13.59 -21.58
C GLN A 659 -12.13 14.85 -21.42
N TYR A 660 -12.64 15.86 -20.71
CA TYR A 660 -11.90 17.09 -20.44
C TYR A 660 -10.71 16.88 -19.50
N ILE A 661 -10.84 15.98 -18.51
CA ILE A 661 -9.70 15.57 -17.67
C ILE A 661 -8.59 14.96 -18.54
N ASP A 662 -8.96 14.10 -19.48
CA ASP A 662 -8.02 13.36 -20.33
C ASP A 662 -7.37 14.28 -21.37
N GLU A 663 -8.12 15.26 -21.90
CA GLU A 663 -7.59 16.32 -22.75
C GLU A 663 -6.55 17.16 -22.01
N LEU A 664 -6.89 17.68 -20.82
CA LEU A 664 -5.96 18.50 -20.02
C LEU A 664 -4.73 17.71 -19.57
N HIS A 665 -4.91 16.45 -19.17
CA HIS A 665 -3.80 15.57 -18.82
C HIS A 665 -2.88 15.32 -20.03
N SER A 666 -3.46 15.09 -21.22
CA SER A 666 -2.70 14.91 -22.46
C SER A 666 -1.91 16.17 -22.82
N ARG A 667 -2.53 17.35 -22.73
CA ARG A 667 -1.85 18.64 -22.94
C ARG A 667 -0.73 18.87 -21.92
N TYR A 668 -0.95 18.50 -20.66
CA TYR A 668 0.05 18.57 -19.60
C TYR A 668 1.27 17.68 -19.89
N VAL A 669 1.03 16.44 -20.33
CA VAL A 669 2.10 15.51 -20.73
C VAL A 669 2.84 16.04 -21.97
N GLN A 670 2.13 16.56 -22.97
CA GLN A 670 2.74 17.15 -24.16
C GLN A 670 3.65 18.33 -23.81
N GLU A 671 3.22 19.22 -22.91
CA GLU A 671 4.07 20.33 -22.47
C GLU A 671 5.30 19.86 -21.68
N LEU A 672 5.19 18.79 -20.87
CA LEU A 672 6.38 18.19 -20.24
C LEU A 672 7.36 17.60 -21.27
N MET A 673 6.84 16.89 -22.28
CA MET A 673 7.66 16.35 -23.37
C MET A 673 8.33 17.48 -24.15
N ARG A 674 7.62 18.59 -24.41
CA ARG A 674 8.20 19.77 -25.05
C ARG A 674 9.33 20.38 -24.21
N LEU A 675 9.14 20.55 -22.90
CA LEU A 675 10.18 21.03 -22.00
C LEU A 675 11.40 20.11 -22.03
N TRP A 676 11.19 18.81 -22.01
CA TRP A 676 12.27 17.83 -22.15
C TRP A 676 13.01 18.01 -23.47
N ASP A 677 12.31 17.98 -24.60
CA ASP A 677 12.94 18.09 -25.93
C ASP A 677 13.71 19.40 -26.12
N GLN A 678 13.21 20.50 -25.56
CA GLN A 678 13.86 21.81 -25.67
C GLN A 678 15.14 21.93 -24.82
N TYR A 679 15.19 21.28 -23.65
CA TYR A 679 16.25 21.52 -22.67
C TYR A 679 17.16 20.32 -22.41
N LYS A 680 16.82 19.10 -22.85
CA LYS A 680 17.60 17.87 -22.60
C LYS A 680 19.05 17.97 -23.06
N ASP A 681 19.32 18.58 -24.22
CA ASP A 681 20.69 18.69 -24.74
C ASP A 681 21.52 19.78 -24.02
N VAL A 682 20.86 20.66 -23.27
CA VAL A 682 21.52 21.70 -22.47
C VAL A 682 21.79 21.20 -21.05
N TYR A 683 20.79 20.59 -20.41
CA TYR A 683 20.80 20.28 -18.97
C TYR A 683 20.92 18.79 -18.65
N ALA A 684 20.66 17.87 -19.59
CA ALA A 684 20.78 16.41 -19.42
C ALA A 684 21.74 15.80 -20.46
N LYS A 685 22.98 16.29 -20.46
CA LYS A 685 24.03 15.86 -21.41
C LYS A 685 24.50 14.42 -21.20
N GLU A 686 24.41 13.95 -19.96
CA GLU A 686 24.86 12.61 -19.54
C GLU A 686 23.68 11.63 -19.46
N ARG A 687 22.54 11.92 -20.10
CA ARG A 687 21.35 11.07 -20.05
C ARG A 687 21.60 9.69 -20.68
N GLU A 688 21.06 8.64 -20.07
CA GLU A 688 21.08 7.27 -20.58
C GLU A 688 19.85 6.93 -21.44
N GLY A 689 18.80 7.75 -21.36
CA GLY A 689 17.56 7.56 -22.09
C GLY A 689 16.76 8.86 -22.28
N GLU A 690 15.66 8.74 -23.02
CA GLU A 690 14.68 9.81 -23.19
C GLU A 690 13.67 9.83 -22.02
N LEU A 691 12.88 10.89 -21.91
CA LEU A 691 11.83 10.99 -20.90
C LEU A 691 10.78 9.89 -21.08
N GLU A 692 10.58 9.09 -20.04
CA GLU A 692 9.57 8.02 -20.03
C GLU A 692 8.37 8.39 -19.15
N ILE A 693 7.17 8.23 -19.67
CA ILE A 693 5.92 8.41 -18.91
C ILE A 693 5.37 7.04 -18.48
N GLY A 694 5.68 6.67 -17.24
CA GLY A 694 5.23 5.44 -16.58
C GLY A 694 3.83 5.53 -15.95
N SER A 695 3.27 4.34 -15.71
CA SER A 695 2.00 4.11 -15.02
C SER A 695 2.05 4.29 -13.51
#